data_AF-A0A6B1ANF7-F1
#
_entry.id   AF-A0A6B1ANF7-F1
#
_cell.length_a   1.000
_cell.length_b   1.000
_cell.length_c   1.000
_cell.angle_alpha   90.00
_cell.angle_beta   90.00
_cell.angle_gamma   90.00
#
_symmetry.space_group_name_H-M   'P 1'
#
loop_
_entity.id
_entity.type
_entity.pdbx_description
1 polymer ?
#
loop_
_entity_poly.entity_id
_entity_poly.type
_entity_poly.pdbx_seq_one_letter_code
_entity_poly.pdbx_strand_id
1 'polypeptide(L)'
;MNNGDLNWITNYIWGIADDILRDLYVRGKYRDVILPMTVLRRLDAVLEDNKQAVSDMKASLDKAEVVEQDAALRQAAGQAFYNVSPFTLRDLRARSNPQQLKADFEAWLDGFSPNVQDILENFEFRNQIPRLAKADALGALIEKLTSPDINLSPDPVKNTDGEIRQPGLDNHGMGTIFEELVRRFNEENNEEAGEHWTPRDAVRLMAKLVFEPVADEIESGTYLLYDGACGTGGMLTMAEDTLQELAAARGKQVSTHLYGQEINAETYAICKADLLLKGGGEAADNIVGGPEHSTLANDAFPSREFDFMLSNPPYGKSWKTDLERMGGKSGMRDPRFLIEHADDPEYSLVTRSSDGQMLFLANKLAKMKQSQSRLGSRIAEVHNGSSLFTGDAGQGESNIRRWIIENDWLEAIVALPLNLFYNTGIATYIWVLTNRKPAHRRGMVQLIDATGWHRPLRKNLGKKNCELGEDDIERICETFLAFEENEQSKIFENADFGYWKVTVERPLRIEGADTTRVYKAAEIKQLKENGKRSEDAPRIIRKIHKRGTEPDALRGLFVAKIDGKHVVVEYEPDPELRDTEQIPLKEEGGIEAFLRREVLPYAEDAWYKPESVRTGYEISFNRYFYKPAPLRSLDEIRADILALQSDADSLLPDFILREPEAEYVAKPRIYVDTSVIGGCHDSEFRDASLQLFDWFLHGKAKLIYSEVTVSELSNAPDFVRETFAEIPDGSKELVLMTEEADQLADAYISSGALGTANRADAEHIALATLAKVDILTSWNFKHMVSGRRIKAYNQVNRQSGFTEIAIKTPEATVHG
;
A
#
# COMPACT_ATOMS: atom_id res chain seq x y z
N MET A 1 -9.73 -33.78 8.36
CA MET A 1 -10.08 -33.27 9.71
C MET A 1 -11.22 -32.26 9.61
N ASN A 2 -12.00 -32.02 10.66
CA ASN A 2 -12.97 -30.91 10.70
C ASN A 2 -12.35 -29.64 11.34
N ASN A 3 -13.02 -28.49 11.25
CA ASN A 3 -12.52 -27.23 11.83
C ASN A 3 -12.32 -27.28 13.36
N GLY A 4 -13.07 -28.14 14.07
CA GLY A 4 -12.87 -28.37 15.50
C GLY A 4 -11.53 -29.04 15.81
N ASP A 5 -11.17 -30.06 15.02
CA ASP A 5 -9.88 -30.77 15.14
C ASP A 5 -8.70 -29.82 14.87
N LEU A 6 -8.80 -29.01 13.79
CA LEU A 6 -7.76 -28.05 13.43
C LEU A 6 -7.55 -27.01 14.53
N ASN A 7 -8.63 -26.45 15.07
CA ASN A 7 -8.58 -25.51 16.19
C ASN A 7 -7.96 -26.13 17.44
N TRP A 8 -8.27 -27.40 17.75
CA TRP A 8 -7.65 -28.11 18.86
C TRP A 8 -6.13 -28.21 18.68
N ILE A 9 -5.66 -28.65 17.51
CA ILE A 9 -4.23 -28.80 17.23
C ILE A 9 -3.53 -27.44 17.30
N THR A 10 -4.08 -26.39 16.70
CA THR A 10 -3.53 -25.03 16.78
C THR A 10 -3.43 -24.56 18.23
N ASN A 11 -4.46 -24.75 19.05
CA ASN A 11 -4.45 -24.38 20.46
C ASN A 11 -3.44 -25.21 21.26
N TYR A 12 -3.30 -26.49 20.95
CA TYR A 12 -2.32 -27.36 21.58
C TYR A 12 -0.90 -26.87 21.31
N ILE A 13 -0.55 -26.64 20.03
CA ILE A 13 0.77 -26.15 19.62
C ILE A 13 1.05 -24.77 20.21
N TRP A 14 0.06 -23.87 20.19
CA TRP A 14 0.16 -22.56 20.83
C TRP A 14 0.48 -22.68 22.34
N GLY A 15 -0.20 -23.60 23.03
CA GLY A 15 0.04 -23.88 24.45
C GLY A 15 1.46 -24.36 24.76
N ILE A 16 2.15 -25.02 23.81
CA ILE A 16 3.56 -25.43 23.97
C ILE A 16 4.45 -24.20 24.23
N ALA A 17 4.18 -23.08 23.56
CA ALA A 17 4.92 -21.84 23.75
C ALA A 17 4.83 -21.35 25.20
N ASP A 18 3.61 -21.34 25.73
CA ASP A 18 3.30 -20.90 27.09
C ASP A 18 3.81 -21.85 28.18
N ASP A 19 3.81 -23.15 27.90
CA ASP A 19 4.24 -24.21 28.81
C ASP A 19 5.77 -24.32 28.92
N ILE A 20 6.47 -24.16 27.80
CA ILE A 20 7.91 -24.49 27.71
C ILE A 20 8.78 -23.26 27.50
N LEU A 21 8.33 -22.29 26.70
CA LEU A 21 9.19 -21.18 26.26
C LEU A 21 9.04 -19.93 27.12
N ARG A 22 8.05 -19.88 28.03
CA ARG A 22 7.67 -18.69 28.78
C ARG A 22 8.80 -18.01 29.52
N ASP A 23 9.57 -18.78 30.29
CA ASP A 23 10.68 -18.26 31.09
C ASP A 23 12.00 -18.23 30.30
N LEU A 24 12.01 -18.78 29.09
CA LEU A 24 13.18 -18.83 28.22
C LEU A 24 13.19 -17.70 27.21
N TYR A 25 12.05 -17.24 26.70
CA TYR A 25 11.95 -16.28 25.62
C TYR A 25 10.94 -15.17 25.97
N VAL A 26 11.11 -13.99 25.38
CA VAL A 26 10.02 -13.02 25.34
C VAL A 26 8.93 -13.53 24.40
N ARG A 27 7.65 -13.20 24.63
CA ARG A 27 6.53 -13.69 23.79
C ARG A 27 6.76 -13.51 22.29
N GLY A 28 7.27 -12.33 21.93
CA GLY A 28 7.93 -11.98 20.66
C GLY A 28 8.59 -13.14 19.90
N LYS A 29 9.40 -13.87 20.65
CA LYS A 29 10.40 -14.82 20.18
C LYS A 29 9.95 -16.28 20.29
N TYR A 30 8.72 -16.54 20.68
CA TYR A 30 8.16 -17.90 20.66
C TYR A 30 8.06 -18.43 19.22
N ARG A 31 7.78 -17.55 18.25
CA ARG A 31 7.64 -17.92 16.84
C ARG A 31 8.92 -18.53 16.27
N ASP A 32 10.09 -17.98 16.63
CA ASP A 32 11.43 -18.44 16.22
C ASP A 32 11.71 -19.91 16.62
N VAL A 33 10.90 -20.49 17.51
CA VAL A 33 11.02 -21.90 17.95
C VAL A 33 9.80 -22.73 17.54
N ILE A 34 8.59 -22.22 17.77
CA ILE A 34 7.36 -22.99 17.55
C ILE A 34 7.08 -23.21 16.07
N LEU A 35 7.29 -22.20 15.22
CA LEU A 35 7.04 -22.35 13.78
C LEU A 35 8.01 -23.36 13.14
N PRO A 36 9.34 -23.25 13.31
CA PRO A 36 10.26 -24.24 12.73
C PRO A 36 10.03 -25.65 13.28
N MET A 37 9.83 -25.79 14.60
CA MET A 37 9.59 -27.11 15.19
C MET A 37 8.29 -27.77 14.71
N THR A 38 7.25 -26.98 14.45
CA THR A 38 5.98 -27.48 13.91
C THR A 38 6.16 -27.97 12.46
N VAL A 39 6.85 -27.20 11.62
CA VAL A 39 7.22 -27.60 10.25
C VAL A 39 8.03 -28.88 10.27
N LEU A 40 9.10 -28.92 11.06
CA LEU A 40 10.00 -30.08 11.11
C LEU A 40 9.28 -31.34 11.62
N ARG A 41 8.41 -31.20 12.62
CA ARG A 41 7.61 -32.33 13.10
C ARG A 41 6.69 -32.86 12.02
N ARG A 42 6.04 -31.99 11.24
CA ARG A 42 5.20 -32.41 10.11
C ARG A 42 6.04 -33.13 9.04
N LEU A 43 7.18 -32.56 8.63
CA LEU A 43 8.08 -33.17 7.64
C LEU A 43 8.55 -34.55 8.11
N ASP A 44 8.94 -34.68 9.38
CA ASP A 44 9.34 -35.96 9.97
C ASP A 44 8.20 -36.98 10.01
N ALA A 45 6.99 -36.56 10.42
CA ALA A 45 5.82 -37.42 10.45
C ALA A 45 5.44 -37.99 9.06
N VAL A 46 5.66 -37.23 7.99
CA VAL A 46 5.45 -37.66 6.60
C VAL A 46 6.51 -38.67 6.14
N LEU A 47 7.71 -38.64 6.73
CA LEU A 47 8.82 -39.52 6.37
C LEU A 47 8.93 -40.79 7.23
N GLU A 48 8.21 -40.87 8.37
CA GLU A 48 8.32 -41.97 9.35
C GLU A 48 8.23 -43.36 8.69
N ASP A 49 7.24 -43.58 7.82
CA ASP A 49 7.00 -44.87 7.17
C ASP A 49 8.06 -45.23 6.11
N ASN A 50 8.69 -44.23 5.48
CA ASN A 50 9.67 -44.43 4.40
C ASN A 50 11.13 -44.30 4.89
N LYS A 51 11.35 -44.12 6.19
CA LYS A 51 12.68 -43.88 6.77
C LYS A 51 13.69 -44.97 6.44
N GLN A 52 13.26 -46.23 6.52
CA GLN A 52 14.13 -47.37 6.19
C GLN A 52 14.49 -47.39 4.70
N ALA A 53 13.52 -47.12 3.82
CA ALA A 53 13.74 -47.09 2.38
C ALA A 53 14.76 -46.01 1.98
N VAL A 54 14.67 -44.81 2.57
CA VAL A 54 15.65 -43.73 2.38
C VAL A 54 17.04 -44.15 2.90
N SER A 55 17.11 -44.78 4.06
CA SER A 55 18.38 -45.22 4.66
C SER A 55 19.07 -46.29 3.82
N ASP A 56 18.32 -47.28 3.33
CA ASP A 56 18.83 -48.34 2.45
C ASP A 56 19.30 -47.77 1.11
N MET A 57 18.53 -46.84 0.54
CA MET A 57 18.90 -46.13 -0.68
C MET A 57 20.20 -45.35 -0.48
N LYS A 58 20.31 -44.58 0.60
CA LYS A 58 21.52 -43.82 0.93
C LYS A 58 22.74 -44.72 1.04
N ALA A 59 22.65 -45.82 1.78
CA ALA A 59 23.72 -46.78 1.93
C ALA A 59 24.13 -47.41 0.58
N SER A 60 23.16 -47.70 -0.29
CA SER A 60 23.42 -48.22 -1.64
C SER A 60 24.15 -47.20 -2.51
N LEU A 61 23.71 -45.94 -2.51
CA LEU A 61 24.32 -44.85 -3.28
C LEU A 61 25.74 -44.53 -2.81
N ASP A 62 25.97 -44.51 -1.50
CA ASP A 62 27.30 -44.29 -0.92
C ASP A 62 28.27 -45.41 -1.28
N LYS A 63 27.81 -46.66 -1.20
CA LYS A 63 28.61 -47.83 -1.62
C LYS A 63 28.94 -47.79 -3.11
N ALA A 64 28.06 -47.19 -3.92
CA ALA A 64 28.27 -47.00 -5.35
C ALA A 64 29.04 -45.71 -5.68
N GLU A 65 29.47 -44.93 -4.69
CA GLU A 65 30.17 -43.65 -4.84
C GLU A 65 29.42 -42.64 -5.74
N VAL A 66 28.08 -42.68 -5.70
CA VAL A 66 27.24 -41.73 -6.46
C VAL A 66 27.32 -40.35 -5.80
N VAL A 67 27.72 -39.34 -6.57
CA VAL A 67 27.85 -37.96 -6.10
C VAL A 67 26.48 -37.29 -5.97
N GLU A 68 25.67 -37.31 -7.04
CA GLU A 68 24.33 -36.70 -7.06
C GLU A 68 23.27 -37.70 -6.61
N GLN A 69 22.84 -37.58 -5.36
CA GLN A 69 21.93 -38.54 -4.72
C GLN A 69 20.48 -38.02 -4.55
N ASP A 70 20.26 -36.71 -4.70
CA ASP A 70 19.01 -36.03 -4.33
C ASP A 70 17.76 -36.65 -4.97
N ALA A 71 17.75 -36.82 -6.29
CA ALA A 71 16.59 -37.38 -7.00
C ALA A 71 16.24 -38.81 -6.54
N ALA A 72 17.25 -39.66 -6.34
CA ALA A 72 17.05 -41.04 -5.90
C ALA A 72 16.55 -41.12 -4.45
N LEU A 73 17.01 -40.22 -3.58
CA LEU A 73 16.57 -40.14 -2.18
C LEU A 73 15.14 -39.58 -2.06
N ARG A 74 14.79 -38.56 -2.85
CA ARG A 74 13.39 -38.07 -2.98
C ARG A 74 12.46 -39.18 -3.45
N GLN A 75 12.89 -39.95 -4.46
CA GLN A 75 12.14 -41.11 -4.94
C GLN A 75 11.95 -42.18 -3.85
N ALA A 76 12.99 -42.49 -3.08
CA ALA A 76 12.91 -43.45 -1.98
C ALA A 76 12.02 -42.96 -0.81
N ALA A 77 11.99 -41.65 -0.58
CA ALA A 77 11.12 -41.02 0.41
C ALA A 77 9.65 -40.97 -0.03
N GLY A 78 9.38 -41.09 -1.33
CA GLY A 78 8.05 -40.84 -1.91
C GLY A 78 7.61 -39.38 -1.76
N GLN A 79 8.55 -38.46 -1.56
CA GLN A 79 8.33 -37.06 -1.23
C GLN A 79 9.35 -36.18 -1.93
N ALA A 80 9.07 -34.88 -2.03
CA ALA A 80 9.99 -33.90 -2.60
C ALA A 80 11.14 -33.49 -1.66
N PHE A 81 11.24 -34.15 -0.52
CA PHE A 81 12.26 -33.95 0.49
C PHE A 81 12.54 -35.30 1.15
N TYR A 82 13.65 -35.39 1.88
CA TYR A 82 14.05 -36.60 2.59
C TYR A 82 14.82 -36.24 3.86
N ASN A 83 15.06 -37.26 4.71
CA ASN A 83 15.98 -37.14 5.84
C ASN A 83 16.86 -38.40 5.95
N VAL A 84 18.18 -38.25 5.74
CA VAL A 84 19.18 -39.34 5.77
C VAL A 84 19.79 -39.60 7.15
N SER A 85 19.41 -38.85 8.19
CA SER A 85 19.88 -39.14 9.55
C SER A 85 19.39 -40.52 10.01
N PRO A 86 20.01 -41.16 11.00
CA PRO A 86 19.52 -42.45 11.52
C PRO A 86 18.32 -42.30 12.47
N PHE A 87 17.77 -41.10 12.63
CA PHE A 87 16.76 -40.77 13.64
C PHE A 87 15.44 -40.33 13.00
N THR A 88 14.34 -40.63 13.67
CA THR A 88 13.08 -39.88 13.63
C THR A 88 13.01 -38.95 14.84
N LEU A 89 12.15 -37.93 14.81
CA LEU A 89 11.99 -37.06 15.97
C LEU A 89 11.48 -37.83 17.21
N ARG A 90 10.70 -38.90 16.99
CA ARG A 90 10.23 -39.79 18.06
C ARG A 90 11.35 -40.55 18.75
N ASP A 91 12.39 -40.96 18.02
CA ASP A 91 13.56 -41.65 18.60
C ASP A 91 14.31 -40.76 19.61
N LEU A 92 14.31 -39.45 19.36
CA LEU A 92 14.98 -38.47 20.20
C LEU A 92 14.26 -38.22 21.53
N ARG A 93 12.95 -38.51 21.61
CA ARG A 93 12.16 -38.36 22.84
C ARG A 93 12.73 -39.16 24.03
N ALA A 94 13.33 -40.31 23.76
CA ALA A 94 13.81 -41.23 24.80
C ALA A 94 15.22 -40.90 25.33
N ARG A 95 15.88 -39.83 24.84
CA ARG A 95 17.24 -39.48 25.23
C ARG A 95 17.26 -38.74 26.58
N SER A 96 17.83 -39.38 27.59
CA SER A 96 17.95 -38.83 28.95
C SER A 96 19.18 -37.95 29.19
N ASN A 97 20.16 -37.95 28.28
CA ASN A 97 21.36 -37.13 28.36
C ASN A 97 21.21 -35.87 27.49
N PRO A 98 21.18 -34.65 28.05
CA PRO A 98 20.96 -33.41 27.29
C PRO A 98 22.02 -33.13 26.21
N GLN A 99 23.30 -33.45 26.47
CA GLN A 99 24.37 -33.26 25.49
C GLN A 99 24.24 -34.23 24.32
N GLN A 100 23.89 -35.49 24.60
CA GLN A 100 23.63 -36.47 23.54
C GLN A 100 22.37 -36.13 22.76
N LEU A 101 21.29 -35.70 23.44
CA LEU A 101 20.06 -35.26 22.80
C LEU A 101 20.34 -34.10 21.84
N LYS A 102 21.11 -33.11 22.28
CA LYS A 102 21.52 -31.98 21.43
C LYS A 102 22.26 -32.48 20.18
N ALA A 103 23.28 -33.34 20.36
CA ALA A 103 24.09 -33.84 19.24
C ALA A 103 23.27 -34.68 18.25
N ASP A 104 22.40 -35.57 18.74
CA ASP A 104 21.53 -36.39 17.91
C ASP A 104 20.47 -35.52 17.19
N PHE A 105 19.96 -34.48 17.85
CA PHE A 105 19.03 -33.52 17.25
C PHE A 105 19.69 -32.69 16.15
N GLU A 106 20.92 -32.21 16.36
CA GLU A 106 21.70 -31.52 15.32
C GLU A 106 21.96 -32.46 14.12
N ALA A 107 22.31 -33.73 14.36
CA ALA A 107 22.47 -34.72 13.31
C ALA A 107 21.15 -35.04 12.56
N TRP A 108 20.01 -35.02 13.27
CA TRP A 108 18.70 -35.16 12.66
C TRP A 108 18.37 -33.97 11.75
N LEU A 109 18.67 -32.74 12.18
CA LEU A 109 18.53 -31.55 11.35
C LEU A 109 19.43 -31.62 10.11
N ASP A 110 20.70 -32.00 10.27
CA ASP A 110 21.68 -32.12 9.17
C ASP A 110 21.29 -33.18 8.13
N GLY A 111 20.46 -34.15 8.52
CA GLY A 111 20.00 -35.22 7.64
C GLY A 111 18.98 -34.76 6.59
N PHE A 112 18.34 -33.60 6.74
CA PHE A 112 17.30 -33.15 5.80
C PHE A 112 17.86 -32.73 4.44
N SER A 113 17.05 -32.88 3.39
CA SER A 113 17.37 -32.48 2.00
C SER A 113 17.65 -30.98 1.84
N PRO A 114 18.36 -30.56 0.76
CA PRO A 114 18.78 -29.16 0.59
C PRO A 114 17.66 -28.12 0.68
N ASN A 115 16.48 -28.42 0.14
CA ASN A 115 15.31 -27.53 0.21
C ASN A 115 14.78 -27.33 1.64
N VAL A 116 14.93 -28.32 2.52
CA VAL A 116 14.58 -28.19 3.95
C VAL A 116 15.72 -27.53 4.74
N GLN A 117 16.98 -27.72 4.35
CA GLN A 117 18.10 -26.95 4.92
C GLN A 117 17.92 -25.45 4.68
N ASP A 118 17.49 -25.07 3.47
CA ASP A 118 17.20 -23.69 3.11
C ASP A 118 16.07 -23.07 3.96
N ILE A 119 15.00 -23.83 4.22
CA ILE A 119 13.94 -23.45 5.18
C ILE A 119 14.53 -23.22 6.58
N LEU A 120 15.38 -24.14 7.06
CA LEU A 120 16.00 -24.06 8.39
C LEU A 120 16.95 -22.86 8.54
N GLU A 121 17.71 -22.55 7.48
CA GLU A 121 18.62 -21.40 7.43
C GLU A 121 17.84 -20.09 7.51
N ASN A 122 16.78 -19.96 6.72
CA ASN A 122 15.93 -18.76 6.71
C ASN A 122 15.09 -18.57 7.99
N PHE A 123 14.80 -19.65 8.72
CA PHE A 123 14.26 -19.57 10.08
C PHE A 123 15.31 -19.24 11.15
N GLU A 124 16.61 -19.28 10.82
CA GLU A 124 17.72 -19.18 11.76
C GLU A 124 17.61 -20.17 12.95
N PHE A 125 16.93 -21.31 12.75
CA PHE A 125 16.49 -22.15 13.87
C PHE A 125 17.66 -22.76 14.66
N ARG A 126 18.78 -23.02 13.99
CA ARG A 126 20.02 -23.54 14.63
C ARG A 126 20.56 -22.61 15.72
N ASN A 127 20.32 -21.30 15.61
CA ASN A 127 20.71 -20.32 16.62
C ASN A 127 19.96 -20.51 17.95
N GLN A 128 18.80 -21.16 17.92
CA GLN A 128 17.97 -21.41 19.11
C GLN A 128 18.41 -22.64 19.90
N ILE A 129 19.03 -23.63 19.24
CA ILE A 129 19.37 -24.93 19.82
C ILE A 129 20.24 -24.83 21.08
N PRO A 130 21.33 -24.02 21.13
CA PRO A 130 22.15 -23.93 22.34
C PRO A 130 21.38 -23.45 23.57
N ARG A 131 20.44 -22.52 23.40
CA ARG A 131 19.60 -21.99 24.48
C ARG A 131 18.60 -23.04 24.95
N LEU A 132 17.91 -23.70 24.02
CA LEU A 132 16.93 -24.76 24.31
C LEU A 132 17.58 -25.95 25.02
N ALA A 133 18.76 -26.38 24.58
CA ALA A 133 19.47 -27.49 25.18
C ALA A 133 19.99 -27.15 26.59
N LYS A 134 20.54 -25.94 26.79
CA LYS A 134 21.06 -25.51 28.10
C LYS A 134 19.96 -25.43 29.18
N ALA A 135 18.73 -25.10 28.77
CA ALA A 135 17.59 -24.96 29.65
C ALA A 135 16.72 -26.24 29.75
N ASP A 136 17.18 -27.37 29.20
CA ASP A 136 16.45 -28.64 29.16
C ASP A 136 15.06 -28.55 28.49
N ALA A 137 14.84 -27.51 27.68
CA ALA A 137 13.57 -27.28 26.98
C ALA A 137 13.46 -28.09 25.68
N LEU A 138 14.59 -28.46 25.07
CA LEU A 138 14.59 -29.21 23.80
C LEU A 138 13.88 -30.56 23.92
N GLY A 139 14.14 -31.33 24.98
CA GLY A 139 13.48 -32.61 25.23
C GLY A 139 11.98 -32.45 25.45
N ALA A 140 11.58 -31.44 26.23
CA ALA A 140 10.18 -31.13 26.49
C ALA A 140 9.42 -30.71 25.22
N LEU A 141 10.05 -29.92 24.33
CA LEU A 141 9.47 -29.55 23.02
C LEU A 141 9.22 -30.80 22.17
N ILE A 142 10.23 -31.68 22.07
CA ILE A 142 10.12 -32.93 21.31
C ILE A 142 9.00 -33.79 21.88
N GLU A 143 8.90 -33.92 23.22
CA GLU A 143 7.86 -34.70 23.86
C GLU A 143 6.45 -34.16 23.55
N LYS A 144 6.22 -32.86 23.67
CA LYS A 144 4.91 -32.25 23.37
C LYS A 144 4.54 -32.38 21.89
N LEU A 145 5.48 -32.12 20.98
CA LEU A 145 5.23 -32.18 19.52
C LEU A 145 5.08 -33.60 18.98
N THR A 146 5.63 -34.59 19.69
CA THR A 146 5.45 -36.03 19.37
C THR A 146 4.36 -36.68 20.23
N SER A 147 3.60 -35.88 21.00
CA SER A 147 2.56 -36.36 21.88
C SER A 147 1.51 -37.16 21.11
N PRO A 148 1.01 -38.27 21.67
CA PRO A 148 -0.14 -38.97 21.13
C PRO A 148 -1.41 -38.12 21.08
N ASP A 149 -1.49 -36.96 21.74
CA ASP A 149 -2.70 -36.11 21.78
C ASP A 149 -2.95 -35.31 20.49
N ILE A 150 -1.94 -35.22 19.63
CA ILE A 150 -2.03 -34.54 18.33
C ILE A 150 -1.54 -35.46 17.22
N ASN A 151 -2.12 -35.31 16.03
CA ASN A 151 -1.65 -35.98 14.82
C ASN A 151 -1.26 -34.96 13.77
N LEU A 152 0.03 -34.89 13.47
CA LEU A 152 0.56 -34.09 12.36
C LEU A 152 0.94 -34.97 11.16
N SER A 153 0.59 -36.25 11.11
CA SER A 153 0.79 -37.13 9.95
C SER A 153 -0.41 -37.05 8.98
N PRO A 154 -0.21 -37.24 7.66
CA PRO A 154 -1.31 -37.43 6.70
C PRO A 154 -2.16 -38.66 7.00
N ASP A 155 -1.62 -39.63 7.73
CA ASP A 155 -2.30 -40.89 8.03
C ASP A 155 -3.06 -40.86 9.37
N PRO A 156 -4.24 -41.48 9.44
CA PRO A 156 -5.03 -41.54 10.66
C PRO A 156 -4.37 -42.45 11.71
N VAL A 157 -4.39 -42.02 12.98
CA VAL A 157 -4.00 -42.86 14.12
C VAL A 157 -5.17 -43.75 14.49
N LYS A 158 -4.96 -45.06 14.49
CA LYS A 158 -5.98 -46.07 14.82
C LYS A 158 -5.75 -46.69 16.19
N ASN A 159 -6.83 -47.04 16.88
CA ASN A 159 -6.81 -47.88 18.07
C ASN A 159 -6.48 -49.34 17.72
N THR A 160 -6.21 -50.15 18.74
CA THR A 160 -5.96 -51.60 18.58
C THR A 160 -7.12 -52.32 17.88
N ASP A 161 -8.35 -51.83 18.06
CA ASP A 161 -9.57 -52.37 17.44
C ASP A 161 -9.83 -51.83 16.02
N GLY A 162 -8.92 -51.02 15.47
CA GLY A 162 -8.98 -50.48 14.10
C GLY A 162 -9.79 -49.19 13.94
N GLU A 163 -10.48 -48.73 14.99
CA GLU A 163 -11.19 -47.45 14.99
C GLU A 163 -10.23 -46.25 14.90
N ILE A 164 -10.61 -45.22 14.15
CA ILE A 164 -9.82 -43.99 14.02
C ILE A 164 -9.88 -43.22 15.34
N ARG A 165 -8.75 -43.15 16.05
CA ARG A 165 -8.58 -42.33 17.25
C ARG A 165 -8.40 -40.87 16.90
N GLN A 166 -7.57 -40.59 15.90
CA GLN A 166 -7.31 -39.26 15.38
C GLN A 166 -7.31 -39.30 13.85
N PRO A 167 -8.01 -38.38 13.18
CA PRO A 167 -7.97 -38.31 11.73
C PRO A 167 -6.55 -38.02 11.23
N GLY A 168 -6.28 -38.33 9.97
CA GLY A 168 -5.09 -37.84 9.28
C GLY A 168 -5.20 -36.34 9.05
N LEU A 169 -4.07 -35.64 9.16
CA LEU A 169 -3.95 -34.23 8.82
C LEU A 169 -3.54 -34.11 7.36
N ASP A 170 -4.50 -33.81 6.49
CA ASP A 170 -4.23 -33.49 5.09
C ASP A 170 -3.46 -32.15 4.97
N ASN A 171 -2.96 -31.89 3.77
CA ASN A 171 -2.10 -30.73 3.54
C ASN A 171 -2.84 -29.39 3.66
N HIS A 172 -4.12 -29.37 3.29
CA HIS A 172 -4.97 -28.19 3.47
C HIS A 172 -5.16 -27.85 4.96
N GLY A 173 -5.45 -28.87 5.78
CA GLY A 173 -5.55 -28.73 7.23
C GLY A 173 -4.24 -28.28 7.87
N MET A 174 -3.11 -28.81 7.40
CA MET A 174 -1.79 -28.39 7.87
C MET A 174 -1.52 -26.91 7.53
N GLY A 175 -1.81 -26.50 6.30
CA GLY A 175 -1.75 -25.08 5.91
C GLY A 175 -2.61 -24.24 6.86
N THR A 176 -3.87 -24.60 7.07
CA THR A 176 -4.78 -23.88 7.99
C THR A 176 -4.20 -23.73 9.41
N ILE A 177 -3.62 -24.79 9.98
CA ILE A 177 -3.00 -24.74 11.31
C ILE A 177 -1.81 -23.77 11.30
N PHE A 178 -0.98 -23.85 10.27
CA PHE A 178 0.22 -23.04 10.14
C PHE A 178 -0.12 -21.54 10.01
N GLU A 179 -1.09 -21.22 9.17
CA GLU A 179 -1.61 -19.86 8.98
C GLU A 179 -2.14 -19.27 10.29
N GLU A 180 -2.91 -20.06 11.05
CA GLU A 180 -3.43 -19.62 12.34
C GLU A 180 -2.34 -19.41 13.40
N LEU A 181 -1.29 -20.24 13.41
CA LEU A 181 -0.14 -20.04 14.30
C LEU A 181 0.60 -18.75 13.97
N VAL A 182 0.91 -18.52 12.69
CA VAL A 182 1.56 -17.29 12.22
C VAL A 182 0.70 -16.07 12.55
N ARG A 183 -0.62 -16.12 12.30
CA ARG A 183 -1.56 -15.05 12.63
C ARG A 183 -1.50 -14.69 14.12
N ARG A 184 -1.54 -15.68 15.01
CA ARG A 184 -1.50 -15.45 16.47
C ARG A 184 -0.17 -14.84 16.93
N PHE A 185 0.96 -15.32 16.42
CA PHE A 185 2.27 -14.77 16.79
C PHE A 185 2.42 -13.31 16.32
N ASN A 186 1.87 -12.95 15.17
CA ASN A 186 1.89 -11.58 14.69
C ASN A 186 0.94 -10.67 15.48
N GLU A 187 -0.26 -11.15 15.87
CA GLU A 187 -1.19 -10.40 16.74
C GLU A 187 -0.58 -10.09 18.12
N GLU A 188 0.21 -10.99 18.70
CA GLU A 188 0.86 -10.75 20.00
C GLU A 188 2.05 -9.78 19.94
N ASN A 189 2.69 -9.63 18.78
CA ASN A 189 3.95 -8.90 18.67
C ASN A 189 3.79 -7.41 18.40
N ASN A 190 2.59 -6.92 18.08
CA ASN A 190 2.35 -5.54 17.62
C ASN A 190 3.26 -5.10 16.43
N GLU A 191 4.02 -6.03 15.84
CA GLU A 191 4.58 -5.88 14.50
C GLU A 191 3.39 -5.75 13.54
N GLU A 192 3.53 -4.95 12.48
CA GLU A 192 2.49 -4.60 11.52
C GLU A 192 1.78 -5.86 10.99
N ALA A 193 0.74 -6.28 11.72
CA ALA A 193 0.19 -7.62 11.65
C ALA A 193 -0.57 -7.80 10.34
N GLY A 194 0.15 -8.22 9.30
CA GLY A 194 -0.39 -8.59 7.98
C GLY A 194 0.29 -7.94 6.78
N GLU A 195 1.50 -7.37 6.91
CA GLU A 195 2.31 -7.01 5.71
C GLU A 195 2.55 -8.22 4.79
N HIS A 196 2.47 -9.42 5.36
CA HIS A 196 2.70 -10.69 4.69
C HIS A 196 1.40 -11.49 4.45
N TRP A 197 0.22 -10.94 4.76
CA TRP A 197 -1.04 -11.69 4.74
C TRP A 197 -2.18 -10.97 4.01
N THR A 198 -2.64 -11.58 2.91
CA THR A 198 -3.82 -11.11 2.18
C THR A 198 -5.07 -11.88 2.64
N PRO A 199 -6.17 -11.21 2.99
CA PRO A 199 -7.44 -11.87 3.35
C PRO A 199 -7.90 -12.88 2.30
N ARG A 200 -8.33 -14.08 2.74
CA ARG A 200 -8.70 -15.20 1.86
C ARG A 200 -9.84 -14.84 0.89
N ASP A 201 -10.80 -14.05 1.37
CA ASP A 201 -11.91 -13.48 0.60
C ASP A 201 -11.42 -12.54 -0.51
N ALA A 202 -10.45 -11.66 -0.21
CA ALA A 202 -9.85 -10.78 -1.22
C ALA A 202 -9.06 -11.57 -2.28
N VAL A 203 -8.28 -12.58 -1.87
CA VAL A 203 -7.56 -13.42 -2.84
C VAL A 203 -8.52 -14.20 -3.73
N ARG A 204 -9.57 -14.79 -3.17
CA ARG A 204 -10.58 -15.54 -3.94
C ARG A 204 -11.20 -14.66 -5.02
N LEU A 205 -11.52 -13.41 -4.69
CA LEU A 205 -11.96 -12.43 -5.67
C LEU A 205 -10.91 -12.18 -6.75
N MET A 206 -9.65 -11.91 -6.38
CA MET A 206 -8.57 -11.69 -7.36
C MET A 206 -8.39 -12.89 -8.30
N ALA A 207 -8.40 -14.12 -7.78
CA ALA A 207 -8.29 -15.34 -8.56
C ALA A 207 -9.45 -15.48 -9.56
N LYS A 208 -10.70 -15.25 -9.11
CA LYS A 208 -11.87 -15.26 -9.99
C LYS A 208 -11.80 -14.18 -11.07
N LEU A 209 -11.41 -12.94 -10.74
CA LEU A 209 -11.23 -11.85 -11.72
C LEU A 209 -10.17 -12.17 -12.79
N VAL A 210 -9.15 -12.96 -12.42
CA VAL A 210 -8.11 -13.43 -13.35
C VAL A 210 -8.63 -14.56 -14.24
N PHE A 211 -9.33 -15.56 -13.70
CA PHE A 211 -9.66 -16.77 -14.44
C PHE A 211 -11.03 -16.77 -15.13
N GLU A 212 -12.07 -16.19 -14.50
CA GLU A 212 -13.44 -16.27 -15.02
C GLU A 212 -13.60 -15.68 -16.44
N PRO A 213 -12.97 -14.54 -16.80
CA PRO A 213 -13.09 -13.97 -18.15
C PRO A 213 -12.55 -14.86 -19.27
N VAL A 214 -11.64 -15.78 -18.94
CA VAL A 214 -11.01 -16.70 -19.89
C VAL A 214 -11.39 -18.15 -19.60
N ALA A 215 -12.40 -18.39 -18.78
CA ALA A 215 -12.69 -19.71 -18.26
C ALA A 215 -13.02 -20.71 -19.38
N ASP A 216 -13.78 -20.28 -20.38
CA ASP A 216 -14.14 -21.11 -21.55
C ASP A 216 -12.98 -21.31 -22.52
N GLU A 217 -11.94 -20.49 -22.37
CA GLU A 217 -10.70 -20.54 -23.10
C GLU A 217 -9.62 -21.35 -22.37
N ILE A 218 -9.85 -21.85 -21.15
CA ILE A 218 -8.89 -22.73 -20.47
C ILE A 218 -8.87 -24.10 -21.16
N GLU A 219 -7.66 -24.58 -21.49
CA GLU A 219 -7.43 -25.88 -22.11
C GLU A 219 -6.74 -26.82 -21.12
N SER A 220 -6.83 -28.13 -21.39
CA SER A 220 -6.03 -29.08 -20.61
C SER A 220 -4.55 -28.85 -20.90
N GLY A 221 -3.74 -28.72 -19.86
CA GLY A 221 -2.33 -28.37 -20.01
C GLY A 221 -1.78 -27.75 -18.75
N THR A 222 -0.65 -27.07 -18.92
CA THR A 222 0.13 -26.54 -17.81
C THR A 222 0.16 -25.02 -17.84
N TYR A 223 -0.17 -24.39 -16.71
CA TYR A 223 -0.21 -22.95 -16.53
C TYR A 223 0.82 -22.49 -15.50
N LEU A 224 1.48 -21.37 -15.75
CA LEU A 224 2.47 -20.80 -14.84
C LEU A 224 1.85 -19.64 -14.06
N LEU A 225 1.86 -19.74 -12.74
CA LEU A 225 1.34 -18.72 -11.82
C LEU A 225 2.52 -18.04 -11.11
N TYR A 226 2.49 -16.71 -10.99
CA TYR A 226 3.55 -15.96 -10.33
C TYR A 226 3.06 -14.88 -9.35
N ASP A 227 3.75 -14.79 -8.23
CA ASP A 227 3.60 -13.74 -7.23
C ASP A 227 4.98 -13.19 -6.82
N GLY A 228 5.23 -11.91 -7.13
CA GLY A 228 6.49 -11.23 -6.84
C GLY A 228 6.60 -10.64 -5.43
N ALA A 229 5.59 -10.82 -4.58
CA ALA A 229 5.59 -10.45 -3.17
C ALA A 229 4.73 -11.49 -2.43
N CYS A 230 5.15 -12.76 -2.51
CA CYS A 230 4.25 -13.88 -2.29
C CYS A 230 3.85 -14.10 -0.83
N GLY A 231 4.52 -13.42 0.11
CA GLY A 231 4.27 -13.61 1.52
C GLY A 231 4.38 -15.08 1.86
N THR A 232 3.37 -15.59 2.57
CA THR A 232 3.29 -17.00 2.97
C THR A 232 2.85 -17.96 1.85
N GLY A 233 2.65 -17.50 0.61
CA GLY A 233 2.23 -18.33 -0.52
C GLY A 233 0.72 -18.67 -0.58
N GLY A 234 -0.07 -18.16 0.38
CA GLY A 234 -1.51 -18.38 0.42
C GLY A 234 -2.24 -17.90 -0.85
N MET A 235 -1.70 -16.87 -1.52
CA MET A 235 -2.28 -16.36 -2.76
C MET A 235 -2.10 -17.32 -3.94
N LEU A 236 -0.88 -17.85 -4.10
CA LEU A 236 -0.53 -18.80 -5.16
C LEU A 236 -1.33 -20.09 -5.05
N THR A 237 -1.41 -20.67 -3.85
CA THR A 237 -2.11 -21.94 -3.63
C THR A 237 -3.61 -21.82 -3.86
N MET A 238 -4.22 -20.72 -3.42
CA MET A 238 -5.65 -20.49 -3.66
C MET A 238 -5.97 -20.19 -5.13
N ALA A 239 -5.06 -19.52 -5.85
CA ALA A 239 -5.20 -19.34 -7.28
C ALA A 239 -5.10 -20.67 -8.04
N GLU A 240 -4.20 -21.58 -7.61
CA GLU A 240 -4.14 -22.95 -8.11
C GLU A 240 -5.46 -23.71 -7.89
N ASP A 241 -5.96 -23.74 -6.65
CA ASP A 241 -7.23 -24.39 -6.32
C ASP A 241 -8.37 -23.83 -7.18
N THR A 242 -8.48 -22.50 -7.29
CA THR A 242 -9.53 -21.84 -8.08
C THR A 242 -9.45 -22.21 -9.57
N LEU A 243 -8.24 -22.27 -10.15
CA LEU A 243 -8.05 -22.65 -11.54
C LEU A 243 -8.39 -24.13 -11.77
N GLN A 244 -8.00 -25.01 -10.84
CA GLN A 244 -8.32 -26.44 -10.91
C GLN A 244 -9.83 -26.68 -10.82
N GLU A 245 -10.53 -26.02 -9.89
CA GLU A 245 -11.99 -26.09 -9.76
C GLU A 245 -12.68 -25.61 -11.04
N LEU A 246 -12.26 -24.45 -11.57
CA LEU A 246 -12.82 -23.86 -12.78
C LEU A 246 -12.61 -24.74 -14.02
N ALA A 247 -11.44 -25.37 -14.13
CA ALA A 247 -11.10 -26.31 -15.20
C ALA A 247 -11.88 -27.63 -15.08
N ALA A 248 -11.98 -28.18 -13.87
CA ALA A 248 -12.73 -29.40 -13.59
C ALA A 248 -14.22 -29.25 -13.94
N ALA A 249 -14.81 -28.09 -13.62
CA ALA A 249 -16.18 -27.75 -14.00
C ALA A 249 -16.41 -27.76 -15.52
N ARG A 250 -15.35 -27.59 -16.33
CA ARG A 250 -15.35 -27.63 -17.80
C ARG A 250 -14.81 -28.93 -18.39
N GLY A 251 -14.59 -29.95 -17.56
CA GLY A 251 -14.01 -31.23 -18.00
C GLY A 251 -12.58 -31.10 -18.53
N LYS A 252 -11.82 -30.10 -18.06
CA LYS A 252 -10.40 -29.89 -18.40
C LYS A 252 -9.51 -30.42 -17.28
N GLN A 253 -8.30 -30.84 -17.66
CA GLN A 253 -7.27 -31.26 -16.72
C GLN A 253 -6.10 -30.29 -16.80
N VAL A 254 -5.92 -29.51 -15.74
CA VAL A 254 -4.86 -28.51 -15.65
C VAL A 254 -3.84 -28.89 -14.61
N SER A 255 -2.58 -28.60 -14.88
CA SER A 255 -1.51 -28.56 -13.90
C SER A 255 -0.95 -27.14 -13.81
N THR A 256 -0.36 -26.82 -12.68
CA THR A 256 0.11 -25.49 -12.33
C THR A 256 1.56 -25.56 -11.86
N HIS A 257 2.39 -24.61 -12.29
CA HIS A 257 3.68 -24.37 -11.66
C HIS A 257 3.63 -23.01 -10.99
N LEU A 258 3.85 -23.00 -9.68
CA LEU A 258 3.82 -21.81 -8.86
C LEU A 258 5.22 -21.24 -8.76
N TYR A 259 5.33 -19.92 -8.93
CA TYR A 259 6.55 -19.15 -8.80
C TYR A 259 6.33 -18.02 -7.81
N GLY A 260 7.22 -17.89 -6.84
CA GLY A 260 7.08 -16.92 -5.76
C GLY A 260 8.39 -16.25 -5.43
N GLN A 261 8.34 -14.96 -5.09
CA GLN A 261 9.47 -14.24 -4.52
C GLN A 261 9.07 -13.50 -3.24
N GLU A 262 9.87 -13.64 -2.18
CA GLU A 262 9.65 -13.01 -0.88
C GLU A 262 10.97 -12.55 -0.24
N ILE A 263 11.03 -11.29 0.20
CA ILE A 263 12.25 -10.71 0.75
C ILE A 263 12.45 -11.05 2.24
N ASN A 264 11.37 -11.27 2.98
CA ASN A 264 11.43 -11.63 4.39
C ASN A 264 11.78 -13.13 4.54
N ALA A 265 12.95 -13.43 5.09
CA ALA A 265 13.45 -14.80 5.26
C ALA A 265 12.47 -15.73 5.99
N GLU A 266 11.91 -15.28 7.13
CA GLU A 266 10.97 -16.08 7.91
C GLU A 266 9.70 -16.39 7.09
N THR A 267 9.15 -15.38 6.42
CA THR A 267 7.96 -15.50 5.57
C THR A 267 8.21 -16.38 4.35
N TYR A 268 9.39 -16.28 3.74
CA TYR A 268 9.84 -17.17 2.69
C TYR A 268 9.93 -18.63 3.17
N ALA A 269 10.55 -18.87 4.32
CA ALA A 269 10.67 -20.21 4.90
C ALA A 269 9.29 -20.83 5.17
N ILE A 270 8.35 -20.01 5.64
CA ILE A 270 6.93 -20.36 5.81
C ILE A 270 6.31 -20.79 4.47
N CYS A 271 6.43 -19.95 3.43
CA CYS A 271 5.87 -20.21 2.11
C CYS A 271 6.41 -21.50 1.50
N LYS A 272 7.73 -21.68 1.55
CA LYS A 272 8.40 -22.86 1.02
C LYS A 272 8.03 -24.12 1.79
N ALA A 273 7.93 -24.04 3.12
CA ALA A 273 7.45 -25.14 3.94
C ALA A 273 6.01 -25.52 3.59
N ASP A 274 5.08 -24.57 3.51
CA ASP A 274 3.67 -24.84 3.19
C ASP A 274 3.52 -25.53 1.82
N LEU A 275 4.24 -25.06 0.80
CA LEU A 275 4.20 -25.66 -0.54
C LEU A 275 4.82 -27.07 -0.58
N LEU A 276 5.93 -27.28 0.13
CA LEU A 276 6.55 -28.59 0.27
C LEU A 276 5.57 -29.57 0.94
N LEU A 277 4.86 -29.09 1.96
CA LEU A 277 3.85 -29.87 2.69
C LEU A 277 2.62 -30.16 1.86
N LYS A 278 2.23 -29.29 0.92
CA LYS A 278 1.09 -29.50 -0.01
C LYS A 278 1.34 -30.52 -1.12
N GLY A 279 2.54 -31.09 -1.20
CA GLY A 279 2.90 -32.05 -2.25
C GLY A 279 3.31 -31.38 -3.56
N GLY A 280 3.38 -30.04 -3.58
CA GLY A 280 3.89 -29.23 -4.69
C GLY A 280 5.41 -29.21 -4.73
N GLY A 281 6.06 -30.38 -4.65
CA GLY A 281 7.50 -30.50 -4.52
C GLY A 281 8.32 -29.66 -5.49
N GLU A 282 7.98 -29.72 -6.78
CA GLU A 282 8.61 -28.91 -7.81
C GLU A 282 8.26 -27.41 -7.69
N ALA A 283 7.09 -27.08 -7.14
CA ALA A 283 6.69 -25.69 -6.89
C ALA A 283 7.48 -25.08 -5.73
N ALA A 284 7.82 -25.85 -4.68
CA ALA A 284 8.64 -25.38 -3.57
C ALA A 284 10.05 -24.96 -4.02
N ASP A 285 10.61 -25.63 -5.03
CA ASP A 285 11.91 -25.28 -5.63
C ASP A 285 11.83 -24.01 -6.51
N ASN A 286 10.63 -23.57 -6.88
CA ASN A 286 10.37 -22.32 -7.62
C ASN A 286 10.00 -21.13 -6.72
N ILE A 287 10.10 -21.29 -5.40
CA ILE A 287 10.01 -20.17 -4.46
C ILE A 287 11.42 -19.74 -4.11
N VAL A 288 11.70 -18.45 -4.28
CA VAL A 288 13.00 -17.84 -4.00
C VAL A 288 12.81 -16.72 -2.99
N GLY A 289 13.64 -16.66 -1.96
CA GLY A 289 13.46 -15.63 -0.95
C GLY A 289 14.60 -15.53 0.04
N GLY A 290 14.53 -14.48 0.86
CA GLY A 290 15.60 -14.03 1.74
C GLY A 290 15.94 -12.55 1.54
N PRO A 291 16.68 -11.92 2.47
CA PRO A 291 16.98 -10.48 2.44
C PRO A 291 17.80 -10.03 1.22
N GLU A 292 18.47 -10.97 0.55
CA GLU A 292 19.19 -10.79 -0.70
C GLU A 292 18.29 -10.90 -1.94
N HIS A 293 17.06 -11.38 -1.81
CA HIS A 293 16.14 -11.66 -2.92
C HIS A 293 15.01 -10.62 -3.05
N SER A 294 15.38 -9.34 -3.08
CA SER A 294 14.43 -8.26 -3.41
C SER A 294 13.89 -8.41 -4.84
N THR A 295 12.57 -8.41 -5.00
CA THR A 295 11.92 -8.46 -6.33
C THR A 295 12.31 -7.28 -7.21
N LEU A 296 12.57 -6.11 -6.62
CA LEU A 296 12.94 -4.92 -7.37
C LEU A 296 14.42 -4.95 -7.78
N ALA A 297 15.36 -5.19 -6.85
CA ALA A 297 16.79 -5.14 -7.17
C ALA A 297 17.36 -6.46 -7.72
N ASN A 298 16.84 -7.60 -7.28
CA ASN A 298 17.37 -8.94 -7.55
C ASN A 298 16.23 -9.87 -8.00
N ASP A 299 15.73 -9.62 -9.20
CA ASP A 299 14.69 -10.43 -9.84
C ASP A 299 15.11 -11.90 -9.91
N ALA A 300 14.35 -12.79 -9.28
CA ALA A 300 14.62 -14.23 -9.32
C ALA A 300 14.25 -14.86 -10.68
N PHE A 301 13.43 -14.18 -11.50
CA PHE A 301 12.84 -14.75 -12.71
C PHE A 301 12.91 -13.81 -13.94
N PRO A 302 14.08 -13.26 -14.30
CA PRO A 302 14.20 -12.19 -15.30
C PRO A 302 13.79 -12.56 -16.72
N SER A 303 13.90 -13.84 -17.11
CA SER A 303 13.53 -14.33 -18.45
C SER A 303 12.26 -15.18 -18.46
N ARG A 304 11.52 -15.23 -17.35
CA ARG A 304 10.29 -16.05 -17.26
C ARG A 304 9.08 -15.21 -17.61
N GLU A 305 8.16 -15.84 -18.34
CA GLU A 305 6.84 -15.29 -18.65
C GLU A 305 5.76 -16.16 -18.00
N PHE A 306 4.68 -15.54 -17.51
CA PHE A 306 3.66 -16.21 -16.72
C PHE A 306 2.27 -16.06 -17.33
N ASP A 307 1.43 -17.08 -17.20
CA ASP A 307 0.02 -17.02 -17.66
C ASP A 307 -0.80 -16.11 -16.75
N PHE A 308 -0.63 -16.29 -15.45
CA PHE A 308 -1.45 -15.65 -14.43
C PHE A 308 -0.57 -15.10 -13.32
N MET A 309 -0.80 -13.86 -12.91
CA MET A 309 0.00 -13.21 -11.88
C MET A 309 -0.87 -12.50 -10.87
N LEU A 310 -0.64 -12.76 -9.59
CA LEU A 310 -1.38 -12.16 -8.49
C LEU A 310 -0.39 -11.69 -7.43
N SER A 311 -0.56 -10.49 -6.86
CA SER A 311 0.21 -10.06 -5.68
C SER A 311 -0.53 -9.00 -4.87
N ASN A 312 -0.12 -8.87 -3.62
CA ASN A 312 -0.41 -7.73 -2.76
C ASN A 312 0.92 -7.14 -2.27
N PRO A 313 1.58 -6.28 -3.07
CA PRO A 313 2.88 -5.72 -2.71
C PRO A 313 2.77 -4.74 -1.53
N PRO A 314 3.87 -4.45 -0.83
CA PRO A 314 3.85 -3.50 0.29
C PRO A 314 3.44 -2.09 -0.15
N TYR A 315 2.65 -1.40 0.68
CA TYR A 315 2.11 -0.07 0.37
C TYR A 315 3.03 1.03 0.89
N GLY A 316 3.33 2.03 0.05
CA GLY A 316 4.06 3.23 0.48
C GLY A 316 5.46 2.96 1.03
N LYS A 317 6.03 1.78 0.81
CA LYS A 317 7.37 1.46 1.30
C LYS A 317 8.44 2.10 0.44
N SER A 318 9.42 2.67 1.14
CA SER A 318 10.66 3.12 0.54
C SER A 318 11.40 1.96 -0.12
N TRP A 319 11.79 2.15 -1.37
CA TRP A 319 12.65 1.24 -2.13
C TRP A 319 14.03 1.88 -2.40
N LYS A 320 14.42 2.87 -1.59
CA LYS A 320 15.69 3.61 -1.75
C LYS A 320 16.90 2.68 -1.81
N THR A 321 16.94 1.63 -0.99
CA THR A 321 18.03 0.65 -0.97
C THR A 321 18.09 -0.14 -2.28
N ASP A 322 16.94 -0.54 -2.83
CA ASP A 322 16.89 -1.19 -4.14
C ASP A 322 17.34 -0.24 -5.24
N LEU A 323 16.84 1.00 -5.24
CA LEU A 323 17.25 2.03 -6.19
C LEU A 323 18.77 2.25 -6.16
N GLU A 324 19.40 2.32 -5.00
CA GLU A 324 20.86 2.44 -4.86
C GLU A 324 21.61 1.22 -5.43
N ARG A 325 21.14 0.00 -5.13
CA ARG A 325 21.70 -1.25 -5.68
C ARG A 325 21.59 -1.30 -7.21
N MET A 326 20.55 -0.68 -7.77
CA MET A 326 20.28 -0.62 -9.21
C MET A 326 20.95 0.58 -9.92
N GLY A 327 21.89 1.27 -9.28
CA GLY A 327 22.65 2.38 -9.88
C GLY A 327 22.10 3.78 -9.62
N GLY A 328 21.09 3.91 -8.76
CA GLY A 328 20.47 5.18 -8.40
C GLY A 328 19.68 5.81 -9.54
N LYS A 329 19.22 7.06 -9.33
CA LYS A 329 18.35 7.77 -10.31
C LYS A 329 18.99 7.92 -11.69
N SER A 330 20.31 8.13 -11.76
CA SER A 330 21.03 8.38 -13.01
C SER A 330 21.67 7.14 -13.64
N GLY A 331 21.86 6.08 -12.86
CA GLY A 331 22.53 4.85 -13.28
C GLY A 331 21.60 3.67 -13.50
N MET A 332 20.29 3.82 -13.27
CA MET A 332 19.28 2.81 -13.59
C MET A 332 19.39 2.38 -15.05
N ARG A 333 19.46 1.06 -15.30
CA ARG A 333 19.50 0.46 -16.65
C ARG A 333 18.63 -0.79 -16.77
N ASP A 334 17.83 -1.08 -15.75
CA ASP A 334 17.00 -2.27 -15.74
C ASP A 334 15.86 -2.15 -16.78
N PRO A 335 15.75 -3.09 -17.73
CA PRO A 335 14.75 -3.04 -18.79
C PRO A 335 13.31 -3.19 -18.29
N ARG A 336 13.09 -3.56 -17.02
CA ARG A 336 11.76 -3.54 -16.40
C ARG A 336 11.29 -2.12 -16.06
N PHE A 337 12.22 -1.18 -15.89
CA PHE A 337 11.94 0.17 -15.39
C PHE A 337 12.40 1.30 -16.31
N LEU A 338 13.32 1.02 -17.24
CA LEU A 338 13.61 1.87 -18.40
C LEU A 338 13.17 1.12 -19.66
N ILE A 339 12.10 1.60 -20.28
CA ILE A 339 11.44 0.94 -21.40
C ILE A 339 11.42 1.84 -22.63
N GLU A 340 11.03 1.27 -23.78
CA GLU A 340 10.66 2.04 -24.95
C GLU A 340 9.14 2.26 -24.95
N HIS A 341 8.71 3.52 -24.96
CA HIS A 341 7.29 3.87 -25.03
C HIS A 341 7.08 5.28 -25.58
N ALA A 342 6.02 5.49 -26.37
CA ALA A 342 5.62 6.80 -26.91
C ALA A 342 6.77 7.57 -27.60
N ASP A 343 7.53 6.89 -28.46
CA ASP A 343 8.70 7.40 -29.18
C ASP A 343 9.87 7.85 -28.27
N ASP A 344 9.83 7.50 -26.99
CA ASP A 344 10.92 7.67 -26.03
C ASP A 344 11.62 6.32 -25.77
N PRO A 345 12.86 6.13 -26.27
CA PRO A 345 13.62 4.89 -26.08
C PRO A 345 14.19 4.74 -24.66
N GLU A 346 14.17 5.79 -23.84
CA GLU A 346 14.61 5.77 -22.43
C GLU A 346 13.46 6.20 -21.50
N TYR A 347 12.23 5.75 -21.79
CA TYR A 347 11.04 6.09 -21.02
C TYR A 347 11.14 5.51 -19.61
N SER A 348 11.21 6.41 -18.62
CA SER A 348 11.47 6.04 -17.24
C SER A 348 10.19 5.79 -16.45
N LEU A 349 10.07 4.58 -15.91
CA LEU A 349 9.03 4.16 -14.96
C LEU A 349 9.47 4.33 -13.50
N VAL A 350 10.69 4.82 -13.26
CA VAL A 350 11.28 4.94 -11.92
C VAL A 350 10.43 5.88 -11.05
N THR A 351 9.79 5.33 -10.03
CA THR A 351 8.96 6.06 -9.07
C THR A 351 9.80 6.82 -8.05
N ARG A 352 9.14 7.59 -7.18
CA ARG A 352 9.78 8.23 -6.03
C ARG A 352 10.37 7.14 -5.13
N SER A 353 11.55 7.38 -4.55
CA SER A 353 12.22 6.39 -3.70
C SER A 353 11.44 6.03 -2.43
N SER A 354 10.48 6.86 -2.03
CA SER A 354 9.60 6.63 -0.88
C SER A 354 8.45 5.67 -1.18
N ASP A 355 8.13 5.37 -2.44
CA ASP A 355 7.03 4.48 -2.80
C ASP A 355 7.39 3.61 -4.01
N GLY A 356 7.65 2.32 -3.76
CA GLY A 356 7.99 1.34 -4.78
C GLY A 356 6.80 0.52 -5.30
N GLN A 357 5.57 0.76 -4.84
CA GLN A 357 4.44 -0.16 -5.08
C GLN A 357 4.20 -0.43 -6.57
N MET A 358 4.11 0.62 -7.40
CA MET A 358 3.85 0.46 -8.84
C MET A 358 5.01 -0.20 -9.60
N LEU A 359 6.21 -0.30 -9.02
CA LEU A 359 7.32 -1.02 -9.63
C LEU A 359 7.12 -2.54 -9.54
N PHE A 360 6.36 -3.04 -8.56
CA PHE A 360 5.95 -4.46 -8.54
C PHE A 360 5.02 -4.77 -9.71
N LEU A 361 4.06 -3.89 -10.02
CA LEU A 361 3.24 -4.00 -11.22
C LEU A 361 4.09 -3.95 -12.50
N ALA A 362 5.02 -3.00 -12.61
CA ALA A 362 5.93 -2.91 -13.75
C ALA A 362 6.77 -4.18 -13.94
N ASN A 363 7.25 -4.78 -12.84
CA ASN A 363 7.95 -6.06 -12.86
C ASN A 363 7.07 -7.20 -13.41
N LYS A 364 5.78 -7.26 -13.07
CA LYS A 364 4.85 -8.25 -13.66
C LYS A 364 4.58 -7.99 -15.14
N LEU A 365 4.42 -6.73 -15.52
CA LEU A 365 4.17 -6.35 -16.91
C LEU A 365 5.32 -6.79 -17.83
N ALA A 366 6.56 -6.70 -17.36
CA ALA A 366 7.74 -7.20 -18.07
C ALA A 366 7.76 -8.74 -18.23
N LYS A 367 6.94 -9.47 -17.47
CA LYS A 367 6.85 -10.94 -17.46
C LYS A 367 5.56 -11.45 -18.12
N MET A 368 4.84 -10.60 -18.85
CA MET A 368 3.68 -11.04 -19.62
C MET A 368 4.10 -11.85 -20.85
N LYS A 369 3.37 -12.92 -21.15
CA LYS A 369 3.52 -13.70 -22.36
C LYS A 369 3.28 -12.86 -23.59
N GLN A 370 4.18 -12.96 -24.56
CA GLN A 370 4.17 -12.15 -25.79
C GLN A 370 3.06 -12.54 -26.79
N SER A 371 3.00 -11.86 -27.93
CA SER A 371 1.96 -11.94 -28.99
C SER A 371 1.61 -13.35 -29.49
N GLN A 372 2.48 -14.34 -29.29
CA GLN A 372 2.29 -15.73 -29.75
C GLN A 372 1.41 -16.56 -28.79
N SER A 373 1.22 -16.12 -27.53
CA SER A 373 0.32 -16.78 -26.58
C SER A 373 -1.15 -16.47 -26.92
N ARG A 374 -1.99 -17.52 -26.95
CA ARG A 374 -3.43 -17.41 -27.21
C ARG A 374 -4.14 -16.60 -26.11
N LEU A 375 -3.89 -16.96 -24.86
CA LEU A 375 -4.47 -16.29 -23.68
C LEU A 375 -3.69 -15.05 -23.25
N GLY A 376 -2.43 -14.91 -23.72
CA GLY A 376 -1.54 -13.87 -23.22
C GLY A 376 -1.26 -14.07 -21.74
N SER A 377 -1.34 -12.98 -20.97
CA SER A 377 -1.27 -12.98 -19.52
C SER A 377 -2.42 -12.20 -18.90
N ARG A 378 -2.77 -12.56 -17.67
CA ARG A 378 -3.71 -11.81 -16.83
C ARG A 378 -3.12 -11.54 -15.46
N ILE A 379 -3.31 -10.32 -14.97
CA ILE A 379 -2.74 -9.84 -13.70
C ILE A 379 -3.87 -9.34 -12.80
N ALA A 380 -3.83 -9.71 -11.52
CA ALA A 380 -4.53 -8.99 -10.46
C ALA A 380 -3.52 -8.46 -9.43
N GLU A 381 -3.54 -7.18 -9.13
CA GLU A 381 -2.67 -6.60 -8.10
C GLU A 381 -3.47 -5.69 -7.18
N VAL A 382 -3.23 -5.82 -5.87
CA VAL A 382 -3.83 -4.94 -4.88
C VAL A 382 -3.00 -3.66 -4.76
N HIS A 383 -3.68 -2.53 -4.81
CA HIS A 383 -3.09 -1.21 -4.61
C HIS A 383 -3.85 -0.41 -3.54
N ASN A 384 -3.18 0.55 -2.94
CA ASN A 384 -3.83 1.64 -2.19
C ASN A 384 -4.20 2.79 -3.13
N GLY A 385 -4.85 3.83 -2.58
CA GLY A 385 -5.27 5.00 -3.36
C GLY A 385 -4.14 5.77 -4.07
N SER A 386 -2.90 5.75 -3.56
CA SER A 386 -1.80 6.54 -4.15
C SER A 386 -1.54 6.15 -5.60
N SER A 387 -1.60 4.86 -5.92
CA SER A 387 -1.43 4.31 -7.28
C SER A 387 -2.29 4.99 -8.35
N LEU A 388 -3.46 5.51 -7.98
CA LEU A 388 -4.46 6.05 -8.90
C LEU A 388 -4.11 7.46 -9.42
N PHE A 389 -3.44 8.29 -8.61
CA PHE A 389 -3.27 9.72 -8.90
C PHE A 389 -1.89 10.28 -8.59
N THR A 390 -1.04 9.53 -7.88
CA THR A 390 0.26 10.02 -7.44
C THR A 390 1.24 10.12 -8.59
N GLY A 391 2.16 11.10 -8.52
CA GLY A 391 3.18 11.35 -9.52
C GLY A 391 2.68 12.29 -10.61
N ASP A 392 3.48 13.32 -10.86
CA ASP A 392 3.15 14.35 -11.85
C ASP A 392 3.36 13.85 -13.29
N ALA A 393 2.83 14.58 -14.29
CA ALA A 393 3.03 14.26 -15.70
C ALA A 393 4.54 14.17 -16.04
N GLY A 394 4.96 13.00 -16.53
CA GLY A 394 6.37 12.69 -16.80
C GLY A 394 7.16 12.06 -15.64
N GLN A 395 6.54 11.87 -14.47
CA GLN A 395 7.12 11.11 -13.36
C GLN A 395 6.73 9.62 -13.41
N GLY A 396 7.52 8.77 -12.77
CA GLY A 396 7.41 7.30 -12.86
C GLY A 396 6.00 6.75 -12.63
N GLU A 397 5.30 7.18 -11.58
CA GLU A 397 3.96 6.70 -11.26
C GLU A 397 2.95 7.04 -12.37
N SER A 398 2.95 8.28 -12.86
CA SER A 398 2.11 8.67 -14.01
C SER A 398 2.55 7.97 -15.30
N ASN A 399 3.85 7.72 -15.46
CA ASN A 399 4.40 7.05 -16.63
C ASN A 399 4.00 5.58 -16.68
N ILE A 400 3.95 4.90 -15.53
CA ILE A 400 3.46 3.52 -15.43
C ILE A 400 1.98 3.48 -15.80
N ARG A 401 1.15 4.39 -15.27
CA ARG A 401 -0.28 4.46 -15.66
C ARG A 401 -0.44 4.70 -17.15
N ARG A 402 0.28 5.67 -17.70
CA ARG A 402 0.30 5.96 -19.14
C ARG A 402 0.67 4.74 -19.96
N TRP A 403 1.76 4.07 -19.61
CA TRP A 403 2.23 2.88 -20.31
C TRP A 403 1.17 1.78 -20.32
N ILE A 404 0.55 1.49 -19.18
CA ILE A 404 -0.49 0.46 -19.06
C ILE A 404 -1.73 0.82 -19.90
N ILE A 405 -2.21 2.07 -19.82
CA ILE A 405 -3.46 2.50 -20.44
C ILE A 405 -3.29 2.68 -21.95
N GLU A 406 -2.17 3.25 -22.42
CA GLU A 406 -1.90 3.42 -23.85
C GLU A 406 -1.64 2.08 -24.57
N ASN A 407 -1.10 1.07 -23.87
CA ASN A 407 -1.01 -0.30 -24.40
C ASN A 407 -2.31 -1.10 -24.28
N ASP A 408 -3.38 -0.49 -23.76
CA ASP A 408 -4.70 -1.10 -23.60
C ASP A 408 -4.68 -2.35 -22.70
N TRP A 409 -3.87 -2.35 -21.64
CA TRP A 409 -3.75 -3.49 -20.73
C TRP A 409 -4.67 -3.42 -19.51
N LEU A 410 -4.98 -2.22 -19.01
CA LEU A 410 -5.87 -2.04 -17.86
C LEU A 410 -7.30 -2.41 -18.23
N GLU A 411 -7.82 -3.51 -17.69
CA GLU A 411 -9.16 -4.02 -18.02
C GLU A 411 -10.21 -3.52 -17.04
N ALA A 412 -9.90 -3.56 -15.74
CA ALA A 412 -10.76 -2.99 -14.71
C ALA A 412 -9.99 -2.58 -13.45
N ILE A 413 -10.59 -1.70 -12.65
CA ILE A 413 -10.20 -1.47 -11.26
C ILE A 413 -11.42 -1.65 -10.37
N VAL A 414 -11.28 -2.45 -9.30
CA VAL A 414 -12.33 -2.72 -8.31
C VAL A 414 -11.97 -2.06 -7.00
N ALA A 415 -12.75 -1.08 -6.53
CA ALA A 415 -12.61 -0.49 -5.20
C ALA A 415 -13.21 -1.40 -4.14
N LEU A 416 -12.43 -1.73 -3.11
CA LEU A 416 -12.80 -2.68 -2.07
C LEU A 416 -13.35 -2.00 -0.80
N PRO A 417 -14.12 -2.72 0.02
CA PRO A 417 -14.55 -2.24 1.34
C PRO A 417 -13.38 -1.74 2.20
N LEU A 418 -13.61 -0.66 2.95
CA LEU A 418 -12.66 -0.20 3.96
C LEU A 418 -12.51 -1.26 5.05
N ASN A 419 -11.33 -1.36 5.64
CA ASN A 419 -11.04 -2.34 6.69
C ASN A 419 -11.26 -3.80 6.25
N LEU A 420 -11.07 -4.11 4.96
CA LEU A 420 -11.03 -5.48 4.47
C LEU A 420 -9.71 -6.18 4.83
N PHE A 421 -8.63 -5.41 4.99
CA PHE A 421 -7.27 -5.89 5.26
C PHE A 421 -6.92 -5.80 6.76
N TYR A 422 -6.02 -6.67 7.21
CA TYR A 422 -5.72 -6.89 8.65
C TYR A 422 -5.04 -5.70 9.34
N ASN A 423 -4.27 -4.90 8.61
CA ASN A 423 -3.40 -3.87 9.20
C ASN A 423 -3.58 -2.51 8.54
N THR A 424 -4.57 -2.35 7.67
CA THR A 424 -4.93 -1.04 7.16
C THR A 424 -6.43 -0.84 7.03
N GLY A 425 -6.87 0.36 7.39
CA GLY A 425 -8.23 0.84 7.15
C GLY A 425 -8.35 1.71 5.90
N ILE A 426 -7.28 1.83 5.11
CA ILE A 426 -7.26 2.66 3.90
C ILE A 426 -8.12 2.04 2.79
N ALA A 427 -8.51 2.87 1.83
CA ALA A 427 -9.10 2.40 0.58
C ALA A 427 -8.09 1.56 -0.22
N THR A 428 -8.52 0.37 -0.61
CA THR A 428 -7.75 -0.58 -1.42
C THR A 428 -8.49 -0.90 -2.70
N TYR A 429 -7.73 -1.26 -3.73
CA TYR A 429 -8.22 -1.45 -5.09
C TYR A 429 -7.57 -2.68 -5.70
N ILE A 430 -8.32 -3.49 -6.44
CA ILE A 430 -7.75 -4.55 -7.29
C ILE A 430 -7.65 -4.00 -8.71
N TRP A 431 -6.44 -3.91 -9.23
CA TRP A 431 -6.19 -3.65 -10.63
C TRP A 431 -6.20 -4.96 -11.40
N VAL A 432 -7.04 -5.07 -12.41
CA VAL A 432 -7.15 -6.23 -13.30
C VAL A 432 -6.60 -5.84 -14.67
N LEU A 433 -5.56 -6.54 -15.13
CA LEU A 433 -4.91 -6.27 -16.40
C LEU A 433 -4.86 -7.52 -17.28
N THR A 434 -4.90 -7.30 -18.60
CA THR A 434 -4.62 -8.33 -19.59
C THR A 434 -4.03 -7.74 -20.85
N ASN A 435 -3.09 -8.44 -21.48
CA ASN A 435 -2.61 -8.10 -22.83
C ASN A 435 -3.41 -8.78 -23.95
N ARG A 436 -4.59 -9.34 -23.62
CA ARG A 436 -5.55 -10.00 -24.52
C ARG A 436 -6.99 -9.62 -24.18
N LYS A 437 -7.29 -8.31 -24.19
CA LYS A 437 -8.68 -7.86 -24.02
C LYS A 437 -9.60 -8.44 -25.10
N PRO A 438 -10.80 -8.94 -24.72
CA PRO A 438 -11.80 -9.35 -25.69
C PRO A 438 -12.27 -8.15 -26.52
N ALA A 439 -12.80 -8.40 -27.72
CA ALA A 439 -13.09 -7.35 -28.69
C ALA A 439 -13.99 -6.23 -28.17
N HIS A 440 -14.96 -6.54 -27.31
CA HIS A 440 -15.91 -5.58 -26.74
C HIS A 440 -15.30 -4.69 -25.63
N ARG A 441 -14.11 -5.00 -25.11
CA ARG A 441 -13.39 -4.24 -24.07
C ARG A 441 -12.20 -3.42 -24.58
N ARG A 442 -11.85 -3.55 -25.87
CA ARG A 442 -10.66 -2.89 -26.44
C ARG A 442 -10.81 -1.37 -26.38
N GLY A 443 -9.77 -0.69 -25.93
CA GLY A 443 -9.73 0.77 -25.74
C GLY A 443 -10.51 1.27 -24.53
N MET A 444 -11.05 0.37 -23.71
CA MET A 444 -11.94 0.71 -22.60
C MET A 444 -11.42 0.17 -21.26
N VAL A 445 -11.76 0.87 -20.18
CA VAL A 445 -11.51 0.50 -18.78
C VAL A 445 -12.81 0.54 -18.00
N GLN A 446 -13.06 -0.48 -17.19
CA GLN A 446 -14.19 -0.53 -16.27
C GLN A 446 -13.75 -0.17 -14.84
N LEU A 447 -14.38 0.82 -14.22
CA LEU A 447 -14.23 1.07 -12.78
C LEU A 447 -15.43 0.47 -12.05
N ILE A 448 -15.16 -0.27 -10.97
CA ILE A 448 -16.19 -0.94 -10.16
C ILE A 448 -16.07 -0.48 -8.71
N ASP A 449 -17.16 0.05 -8.14
CA ASP A 449 -17.27 0.38 -6.73
C ASP A 449 -17.94 -0.76 -5.96
N ALA A 450 -17.11 -1.59 -5.31
CA ALA A 450 -17.55 -2.67 -4.44
C ALA A 450 -17.42 -2.32 -2.94
N THR A 451 -17.24 -1.03 -2.60
CA THR A 451 -16.98 -0.59 -1.22
C THR A 451 -18.12 -0.94 -0.25
N GLY A 452 -19.35 -1.01 -0.76
CA GLY A 452 -20.56 -1.36 0.01
C GLY A 452 -20.96 -2.84 0.00
N TRP A 453 -20.16 -3.72 -0.60
CA TRP A 453 -20.47 -5.16 -0.68
C TRP A 453 -19.59 -5.95 0.28
N HIS A 454 -20.10 -6.17 1.49
CA HIS A 454 -19.40 -6.92 2.52
C HIS A 454 -20.37 -7.33 3.63
N ARG A 455 -19.92 -8.25 4.49
CA ARG A 455 -20.55 -8.56 5.78
C ARG A 455 -19.61 -8.22 6.94
N PRO A 456 -20.13 -7.75 8.09
CA PRO A 456 -19.31 -7.48 9.26
C PRO A 456 -18.79 -8.79 9.88
N LEU A 457 -17.57 -8.75 10.42
CA LEU A 457 -17.02 -9.84 11.21
C LEU A 457 -17.60 -9.84 12.62
N ARG A 458 -17.81 -11.03 13.20
CA ARG A 458 -18.23 -11.18 14.61
C ARG A 458 -17.19 -10.65 15.59
N LYS A 459 -15.91 -10.73 15.22
CA LYS A 459 -14.77 -10.22 15.98
C LYS A 459 -13.77 -9.64 14.99
N ASN A 460 -13.27 -8.44 15.27
CA ASN A 460 -12.24 -7.82 14.45
C ASN A 460 -10.94 -8.63 14.51
N LEU A 461 -10.24 -8.67 13.38
CA LEU A 461 -8.91 -9.27 13.23
C LEU A 461 -7.94 -8.16 12.86
N GLY A 462 -7.30 -7.56 13.88
CA GLY A 462 -6.56 -6.31 13.70
C GLY A 462 -7.50 -5.16 13.28
N LYS A 463 -7.17 -4.49 12.18
CA LYS A 463 -8.02 -3.51 11.49
C LYS A 463 -9.15 -4.17 10.71
N LYS A 464 -9.04 -5.45 10.29
CA LYS A 464 -10.09 -6.11 9.51
C LYS A 464 -11.35 -6.27 10.35
N ASN A 465 -12.46 -5.68 9.89
CA ASN A 465 -13.76 -5.75 10.56
C ASN A 465 -14.90 -6.22 9.64
N CYS A 466 -14.60 -6.46 8.37
CA CYS A 466 -15.54 -6.98 7.38
C CYS A 466 -14.87 -8.04 6.50
N GLU A 467 -15.69 -8.81 5.79
CA GLU A 467 -15.28 -9.79 4.80
C GLU A 467 -16.21 -9.78 3.59
N LEU A 468 -15.72 -10.24 2.44
CA LEU A 468 -16.55 -10.51 1.26
C LEU A 468 -17.18 -11.90 1.42
N GLY A 469 -18.52 -11.99 1.41
CA GLY A 469 -19.20 -13.27 1.29
C GLY A 469 -19.06 -13.85 -0.13
N GLU A 470 -19.35 -15.15 -0.31
CA GLU A 470 -19.35 -15.75 -1.66
C GLU A 470 -20.32 -15.01 -2.62
N ASP A 471 -21.51 -14.63 -2.14
CA ASP A 471 -22.48 -13.85 -2.93
C ASP A 471 -21.95 -12.44 -3.29
N ASP A 472 -21.12 -11.83 -2.43
CA ASP A 472 -20.49 -10.53 -2.71
C ASP A 472 -19.42 -10.69 -3.80
N ILE A 473 -18.59 -11.74 -3.70
CA ILE A 473 -17.57 -12.07 -4.70
C ILE A 473 -18.23 -12.37 -6.06
N GLU A 474 -19.28 -13.19 -6.08
CA GLU A 474 -20.04 -13.50 -7.29
C GLU A 474 -20.63 -12.24 -7.91
N ARG A 475 -21.25 -11.36 -7.10
CA ARG A 475 -21.77 -10.06 -7.58
C ARG A 475 -20.70 -9.19 -8.22
N ILE A 476 -19.50 -9.12 -7.64
CA ILE A 476 -18.38 -8.36 -8.22
C ILE A 476 -17.97 -8.96 -9.56
N CYS A 477 -17.82 -10.29 -9.62
CA CYS A 477 -17.46 -11.00 -10.84
C CYS A 477 -18.51 -10.85 -11.94
N GLU A 478 -19.80 -10.96 -11.62
CA GLU A 478 -20.91 -10.71 -12.56
C GLU A 478 -20.89 -9.28 -13.08
N THR A 479 -20.72 -8.29 -12.20
CA THR A 479 -20.62 -6.87 -12.58
C THR A 479 -19.45 -6.63 -13.53
N PHE A 480 -18.31 -7.26 -13.24
CA PHE A 480 -17.14 -7.23 -14.11
C PHE A 480 -17.43 -7.88 -15.46
N LEU A 481 -17.92 -9.11 -15.50
CA LEU A 481 -18.16 -9.83 -16.76
C LEU A 481 -19.26 -9.21 -17.62
N ALA A 482 -20.31 -8.64 -17.01
CA ALA A 482 -21.40 -7.97 -17.72
C ALA A 482 -20.91 -6.78 -18.55
N PHE A 483 -19.93 -6.02 -18.02
CA PHE A 483 -19.38 -4.84 -18.69
C PHE A 483 -20.46 -3.84 -19.12
N GLU A 484 -21.35 -3.49 -18.18
CA GLU A 484 -22.45 -2.55 -18.38
C GLU A 484 -22.35 -1.37 -17.40
N GLU A 485 -22.73 -0.17 -17.85
CA GLU A 485 -22.77 1.00 -16.99
C GLU A 485 -23.96 0.97 -16.02
N ASN A 486 -23.69 1.18 -14.74
CA ASN A 486 -24.69 1.30 -13.68
C ASN A 486 -24.17 2.20 -12.53
N GLU A 487 -24.75 2.11 -11.34
CA GLU A 487 -24.28 2.93 -10.20
C GLU A 487 -22.93 2.48 -9.66
N GLN A 488 -22.65 1.18 -9.70
CA GLN A 488 -21.41 0.55 -9.20
C GLN A 488 -20.40 0.31 -10.32
N SER A 489 -20.79 0.40 -11.60
CA SER A 489 -19.88 0.21 -12.73
C SER A 489 -19.91 1.38 -13.71
N LYS A 490 -18.74 1.93 -14.02
CA LYS A 490 -18.53 3.02 -14.99
C LYS A 490 -17.51 2.60 -16.02
N ILE A 491 -17.75 2.93 -17.29
CA ILE A 491 -16.90 2.49 -18.39
C ILE A 491 -16.33 3.72 -19.11
N PHE A 492 -15.02 3.73 -19.29
CA PHE A 492 -14.29 4.88 -19.84
C PHE A 492 -13.41 4.43 -21.01
N GLU A 493 -13.23 5.32 -21.97
CA GLU A 493 -12.18 5.18 -22.98
C GLU A 493 -10.81 5.44 -22.34
N ASN A 494 -9.75 4.82 -22.86
CA ASN A 494 -8.38 5.02 -22.35
C ASN A 494 -7.98 6.51 -22.30
N ALA A 495 -8.45 7.32 -23.25
CA ALA A 495 -8.17 8.76 -23.31
C ALA A 495 -8.87 9.59 -22.21
N ASP A 496 -9.90 9.07 -21.53
CA ASP A 496 -10.59 9.78 -20.44
C ASP A 496 -9.68 9.97 -19.20
N PHE A 497 -8.64 9.16 -19.06
CA PHE A 497 -7.69 9.21 -17.94
C PHE A 497 -6.47 10.09 -18.20
N GLY A 498 -6.26 10.50 -19.45
CA GLY A 498 -5.09 11.27 -19.84
C GLY A 498 -5.33 12.77 -19.76
N TYR A 499 -4.27 13.51 -19.48
CA TYR A 499 -4.24 14.97 -19.56
C TYR A 499 -2.89 15.48 -20.06
N TRP A 500 -2.89 16.67 -20.66
CA TRP A 500 -1.69 17.48 -20.85
C TRP A 500 -1.47 18.37 -19.64
N LYS A 501 -0.29 18.31 -19.03
CA LYS A 501 0.19 19.33 -18.12
C LYS A 501 0.99 20.36 -18.89
N VAL A 502 0.62 21.63 -18.73
CA VAL A 502 1.29 22.75 -19.40
C VAL A 502 1.67 23.83 -18.41
N THR A 503 2.88 24.39 -18.56
CA THR A 503 3.27 25.59 -17.80
C THR A 503 2.68 26.83 -18.48
N VAL A 504 1.94 27.62 -17.71
CA VAL A 504 1.40 28.92 -18.09
C VAL A 504 2.22 30.01 -17.43
N GLU A 505 2.72 30.93 -18.23
CA GLU A 505 3.52 32.07 -17.79
C GLU A 505 2.70 33.35 -17.92
N ARG A 506 3.03 34.31 -17.05
CA ARG A 506 2.51 35.68 -17.08
C ARG A 506 3.68 36.65 -17.05
N PRO A 507 3.53 37.86 -17.61
CA PRO A 507 4.66 38.78 -17.70
C PRO A 507 4.97 39.43 -16.35
N LEU A 508 6.26 39.62 -16.08
CA LEU A 508 6.74 40.41 -14.95
C LEU A 508 6.35 41.87 -15.13
N ARG A 509 5.71 42.44 -14.10
CA ARG A 509 5.21 43.82 -14.08
C ARG A 509 5.82 44.59 -12.93
N ILE A 510 6.48 45.71 -13.23
CA ILE A 510 7.21 46.52 -12.25
C ILE A 510 6.86 47.99 -12.41
N GLU A 511 6.47 48.64 -11.31
CA GLU A 511 6.16 50.07 -11.30
C GLU A 511 7.37 50.89 -11.80
N GLY A 512 7.10 51.86 -12.68
CA GLY A 512 8.14 52.73 -13.24
C GLY A 512 9.01 52.08 -14.34
N ALA A 513 8.66 50.88 -14.82
CA ALA A 513 9.37 50.27 -15.94
C ALA A 513 9.16 51.00 -17.28
N ASP A 514 10.24 51.11 -18.05
CA ASP A 514 10.28 51.65 -19.40
C ASP A 514 9.85 50.59 -20.42
N THR A 515 8.76 50.88 -21.13
CA THR A 515 8.14 49.97 -22.12
C THR A 515 8.76 50.05 -23.51
N THR A 516 9.77 50.89 -23.71
CA THR A 516 10.36 51.16 -25.03
C THR A 516 11.71 50.47 -25.24
N ARG A 517 12.24 49.79 -24.22
CA ARG A 517 13.57 49.18 -24.25
C ARG A 517 13.56 47.72 -23.81
N VAL A 518 14.61 47.01 -24.22
CA VAL A 518 14.93 45.67 -23.69
C VAL A 518 15.71 45.81 -22.40
N TYR A 519 15.34 45.02 -21.39
CA TYR A 519 16.08 44.90 -20.14
C TYR A 519 17.14 43.80 -20.23
N LYS A 520 18.35 44.08 -19.73
CA LYS A 520 19.41 43.06 -19.63
C LYS A 520 19.16 42.14 -18.44
N ALA A 521 19.71 40.94 -18.48
CA ALA A 521 19.55 39.93 -17.42
C ALA A 521 19.90 40.44 -16.01
N ALA A 522 20.96 41.26 -15.87
CA ALA A 522 21.35 41.84 -14.59
C ALA A 522 20.32 42.86 -14.06
N GLU A 523 19.71 43.65 -14.95
CA GLU A 523 18.65 44.60 -14.59
C GLU A 523 17.38 43.84 -14.19
N ILE A 524 17.00 42.82 -14.95
CA ILE A 524 15.85 41.95 -14.63
C ILE A 524 16.02 41.33 -13.24
N LYS A 525 17.23 40.85 -12.91
CA LYS A 525 17.52 40.32 -11.58
C LYS A 525 17.29 41.36 -10.48
N GLN A 526 17.81 42.58 -10.65
CA GLN A 526 17.60 43.66 -9.68
C GLN A 526 16.13 44.08 -9.56
N LEU A 527 15.38 44.07 -10.66
CA LEU A 527 13.95 44.37 -10.67
C LEU A 527 13.14 43.28 -9.97
N LYS A 528 13.50 42.01 -10.11
CA LYS A 528 12.85 40.89 -9.39
C LYS A 528 13.09 40.97 -7.89
N GLU A 529 14.28 41.41 -7.47
CA GLU A 529 14.68 41.52 -6.06
C GLU A 529 14.11 42.77 -5.37
N ASN A 530 14.11 43.93 -6.04
CA ASN A 530 13.83 45.22 -5.40
C ASN A 530 12.66 46.00 -6.02
N GLY A 531 12.15 45.56 -7.17
CA GLY A 531 11.09 46.26 -7.89
C GLY A 531 9.73 46.05 -7.24
N LYS A 532 8.91 47.11 -7.23
CA LYS A 532 7.53 47.04 -6.74
C LYS A 532 6.63 46.44 -7.81
N ARG A 533 6.09 45.25 -7.55
CA ARG A 533 5.16 44.54 -8.44
C ARG A 533 3.74 45.08 -8.28
N SER A 534 3.05 45.24 -9.40
CA SER A 534 1.64 45.64 -9.44
C SER A 534 1.00 45.11 -10.73
N GLU A 535 -0.27 44.73 -10.68
CA GLU A 535 -1.00 44.19 -11.84
C GLU A 535 -1.16 45.23 -12.96
N ASP A 536 -1.31 46.51 -12.57
CA ASP A 536 -1.42 47.63 -13.50
C ASP A 536 -0.05 48.14 -14.00
N ALA A 537 1.05 47.62 -13.45
CA ALA A 537 2.38 48.10 -13.81
C ALA A 537 2.80 47.61 -15.22
N PRO A 538 3.72 48.36 -15.89
CA PRO A 538 4.19 47.96 -17.21
C PRO A 538 4.95 46.63 -17.22
N ARG A 539 4.80 45.89 -18.32
CA ARG A 539 5.46 44.60 -18.56
C ARG A 539 6.93 44.78 -18.93
N ILE A 540 7.80 43.95 -18.37
CA ILE A 540 9.24 43.96 -18.66
C ILE A 540 9.52 43.26 -20.00
N ILE A 541 10.09 44.00 -20.96
CA ILE A 541 10.49 43.44 -22.26
C ILE A 541 11.85 42.77 -22.15
N ARG A 542 11.89 41.45 -22.39
CA ARG A 542 13.11 40.65 -22.42
C ARG A 542 13.79 40.69 -23.80
N LYS A 543 13.00 40.81 -24.87
CA LYS A 543 13.52 40.76 -26.24
C LYS A 543 12.57 41.44 -27.23
N ILE A 544 13.14 42.11 -28.22
CA ILE A 544 12.42 42.64 -29.40
C ILE A 544 12.89 41.84 -30.61
N HIS A 545 11.94 41.35 -31.41
CA HIS A 545 12.21 40.56 -32.60
C HIS A 545 12.44 41.42 -33.84
N LYS A 546 13.07 40.81 -34.86
CA LYS A 546 13.29 41.45 -36.16
C LYS A 546 11.95 41.67 -36.88
N ARG A 547 11.93 42.66 -37.76
CA ARG A 547 10.76 42.95 -38.60
C ARG A 547 10.45 41.73 -39.49
N GLY A 548 9.19 41.28 -39.47
CA GLY A 548 8.72 40.10 -40.21
C GLY A 548 8.42 38.87 -39.35
N THR A 549 8.75 38.88 -38.05
CA THR A 549 8.28 37.86 -37.10
C THR A 549 6.77 37.94 -36.93
N GLU A 550 6.07 36.81 -37.06
CA GLU A 550 4.63 36.73 -36.81
C GLU A 550 4.35 36.74 -35.30
N PRO A 551 3.35 37.51 -34.84
CA PRO A 551 2.93 37.50 -33.44
C PRO A 551 2.16 36.21 -33.12
N ASP A 552 2.38 35.70 -31.92
CA ASP A 552 1.69 34.53 -31.37
C ASP A 552 1.61 34.69 -29.84
N ALA A 553 0.53 35.33 -29.39
CA ALA A 553 0.34 35.63 -27.98
C ALA A 553 0.29 34.35 -27.13
N LEU A 554 -0.25 33.24 -27.66
CA LEU A 554 -0.33 31.98 -26.92
C LEU A 554 1.05 31.33 -26.69
N ARG A 555 2.05 31.71 -27.48
CA ARG A 555 3.45 31.25 -27.36
C ARG A 555 4.39 32.36 -26.88
N GLY A 556 3.86 33.43 -26.30
CA GLY A 556 4.65 34.49 -25.66
C GLY A 556 5.20 35.57 -26.61
N LEU A 557 4.73 35.60 -27.86
CA LEU A 557 5.10 36.60 -28.87
C LEU A 557 4.01 37.67 -29.00
N PHE A 558 4.20 38.79 -28.31
CA PHE A 558 3.20 39.85 -28.21
C PHE A 558 3.51 41.02 -29.14
N VAL A 559 2.46 41.68 -29.62
CA VAL A 559 2.60 42.96 -30.35
C VAL A 559 2.73 44.10 -29.33
N ALA A 560 3.81 44.89 -29.43
CA ALA A 560 4.02 46.09 -28.65
C ALA A 560 4.32 47.29 -29.55
N LYS A 561 3.99 48.50 -29.07
CA LYS A 561 4.27 49.75 -29.77
C LYS A 561 5.49 50.42 -29.15
N ILE A 562 6.60 50.45 -29.89
CA ILE A 562 7.86 51.08 -29.47
C ILE A 562 8.21 52.16 -30.48
N ASP A 563 8.46 53.38 -30.02
CA ASP A 563 8.76 54.55 -30.86
C ASP A 563 7.77 54.75 -32.03
N GLY A 564 6.48 54.50 -31.77
CA GLY A 564 5.41 54.63 -32.76
C GLY A 564 5.29 53.47 -33.76
N LYS A 565 6.16 52.46 -33.70
CA LYS A 565 6.15 51.28 -34.59
C LYS A 565 5.65 50.04 -33.84
N HIS A 566 4.84 49.22 -34.52
CA HIS A 566 4.46 47.92 -34.01
C HIS A 566 5.60 46.93 -34.23
N VAL A 567 6.04 46.30 -33.15
CA VAL A 567 7.09 45.28 -33.13
C VAL A 567 6.62 44.07 -32.32
N VAL A 568 7.17 42.89 -32.60
CA VAL A 568 6.91 41.68 -31.82
C VAL A 568 7.94 41.59 -30.70
N VAL A 569 7.48 41.32 -29.49
CA VAL A 569 8.30 41.26 -28.27
C VAL A 569 8.04 39.99 -27.48
N GLU A 570 9.04 39.56 -26.72
CA GLU A 570 8.89 38.58 -25.63
C GLU A 570 8.98 39.34 -24.30
N TYR A 571 8.01 39.09 -23.42
CA TYR A 571 8.06 39.60 -22.05
C TYR A 571 8.84 38.65 -21.14
N GLU A 572 9.49 39.21 -20.12
CA GLU A 572 10.12 38.41 -19.07
C GLU A 572 9.02 37.72 -18.23
N PRO A 573 9.06 36.40 -18.03
CA PRO A 573 8.08 35.73 -17.18
C PRO A 573 8.26 36.11 -15.70
N ASP A 574 7.14 36.23 -15.00
CA ASP A 574 7.08 36.36 -13.55
C ASP A 574 7.02 34.96 -12.90
N PRO A 575 8.07 34.52 -12.18
CA PRO A 575 8.03 33.24 -11.47
C PRO A 575 6.96 33.14 -10.38
N GLU A 576 6.48 34.26 -9.82
CA GLU A 576 5.43 34.28 -8.77
C GLU A 576 4.02 34.14 -9.34
N LEU A 577 3.85 34.39 -10.63
CA LEU A 577 2.56 34.26 -11.34
C LEU A 577 2.55 33.08 -12.32
N ARG A 578 3.65 32.31 -12.37
CA ARG A 578 3.72 31.07 -13.14
C ARG A 578 2.78 30.04 -12.51
N ASP A 579 2.01 29.39 -13.36
CA ASP A 579 1.10 28.32 -12.95
C ASP A 579 1.24 27.11 -13.88
N THR A 580 0.55 26.02 -13.54
CA THR A 580 0.41 24.86 -14.41
C THR A 580 -1.05 24.49 -14.57
N GLU A 581 -1.46 24.23 -15.81
CA GLU A 581 -2.80 23.76 -16.13
C GLU A 581 -2.77 22.27 -16.48
N GLN A 582 -3.79 21.54 -16.03
CA GLN A 582 -4.05 20.17 -16.45
C GLN A 582 -5.26 20.14 -17.37
N ILE A 583 -5.04 19.74 -18.62
CA ILE A 583 -6.01 19.84 -19.71
C ILE A 583 -6.32 18.43 -20.18
N PRO A 584 -7.58 17.95 -20.09
CA PRO A 584 -7.94 16.60 -20.54
C PRO A 584 -7.52 16.34 -21.99
N LEU A 585 -7.07 15.12 -22.32
CA LEU A 585 -6.69 14.76 -23.70
C LEU A 585 -7.85 14.90 -24.69
N LYS A 586 -9.09 14.77 -24.20
CA LYS A 586 -10.32 14.91 -24.98
C LYS A 586 -10.84 16.35 -25.07
N GLU A 587 -10.08 17.33 -24.59
CA GLU A 587 -10.43 18.74 -24.73
C GLU A 587 -10.56 19.12 -26.22
N GLU A 588 -11.76 19.56 -26.60
CA GLU A 588 -12.07 19.92 -27.99
C GLU A 588 -11.27 21.16 -28.41
N GLY A 589 -10.47 21.03 -29.47
CA GLY A 589 -9.55 22.10 -29.91
C GLY A 589 -8.24 22.18 -29.12
N GLY A 590 -8.01 21.25 -28.19
CA GLY A 590 -6.75 21.05 -27.48
C GLY A 590 -6.34 22.19 -26.55
N ILE A 591 -5.04 22.26 -26.25
CA ILE A 591 -4.45 23.22 -25.29
C ILE A 591 -4.83 24.68 -25.62
N GLU A 592 -4.79 25.07 -26.89
CA GLU A 592 -5.09 26.45 -27.29
C GLU A 592 -6.55 26.85 -27.04
N ALA A 593 -7.49 25.94 -27.28
CA ALA A 593 -8.90 26.18 -27.03
C ALA A 593 -9.18 26.31 -25.52
N PHE A 594 -8.59 25.42 -24.71
CA PHE A 594 -8.66 25.50 -23.26
C PHE A 594 -8.14 26.83 -22.73
N LEU A 595 -6.95 27.26 -23.15
CA LEU A 595 -6.37 28.52 -22.69
C LEU A 595 -7.27 29.72 -23.03
N ARG A 596 -7.88 29.73 -24.22
CA ARG A 596 -8.83 30.78 -24.62
C ARG A 596 -10.10 30.79 -23.77
N ARG A 597 -10.57 29.63 -23.31
CA ARG A 597 -11.80 29.49 -22.53
C ARG A 597 -11.59 29.73 -21.04
N GLU A 598 -10.56 29.14 -20.46
CA GLU A 598 -10.39 29.04 -19.00
C GLU A 598 -9.30 29.97 -18.43
N VAL A 599 -8.29 30.35 -19.23
CA VAL A 599 -7.14 31.13 -18.73
C VAL A 599 -7.20 32.59 -19.17
N LEU A 600 -7.29 32.83 -20.48
CA LEU A 600 -7.22 34.17 -21.06
C LEU A 600 -8.30 35.15 -20.57
N PRO A 601 -9.54 34.73 -20.21
CA PRO A 601 -10.52 35.65 -19.62
C PRO A 601 -10.12 36.23 -18.26
N TYR A 602 -9.23 35.56 -17.53
CA TYR A 602 -8.74 35.99 -16.22
C TYR A 602 -7.29 36.52 -16.29
N ALA A 603 -6.54 36.15 -17.32
CA ALA A 603 -5.17 36.59 -17.57
C ALA A 603 -4.92 36.78 -19.08
N GLU A 604 -5.32 37.93 -19.63
CA GLU A 604 -5.32 38.21 -21.07
C GLU A 604 -3.95 38.09 -21.76
N ASP A 605 -2.88 38.27 -21.00
CA ASP A 605 -1.49 38.22 -21.48
C ASP A 605 -0.72 37.00 -20.97
N ALA A 606 -1.44 35.96 -20.55
CA ALA A 606 -0.86 34.65 -20.27
C ALA A 606 -0.49 33.91 -21.57
N TRP A 607 0.54 33.09 -21.50
CA TRP A 607 0.96 32.21 -22.59
C TRP A 607 1.46 30.89 -22.03
N TYR A 608 1.43 29.82 -22.83
CA TYR A 608 1.97 28.54 -22.40
C TYR A 608 3.32 28.26 -23.07
N LYS A 609 4.12 27.37 -22.46
CA LYS A 609 5.38 26.89 -23.02
C LYS A 609 5.19 25.57 -23.74
N PRO A 610 5.32 25.50 -25.08
CA PRO A 610 5.18 24.25 -25.82
C PRO A 610 6.13 23.14 -25.35
N GLU A 611 7.37 23.48 -24.97
CA GLU A 611 8.37 22.55 -24.46
C GLU A 611 8.07 22.02 -23.06
N SER A 612 7.13 22.64 -22.34
CA SER A 612 6.68 22.19 -21.02
C SER A 612 5.55 21.16 -21.07
N VAL A 613 4.95 20.95 -22.24
CA VAL A 613 3.83 20.02 -22.39
C VAL A 613 4.30 18.61 -22.02
N ARG A 614 3.65 18.03 -21.02
CA ARG A 614 3.85 16.63 -20.62
C ARG A 614 2.51 15.93 -20.57
N THR A 615 2.46 14.68 -21.01
CA THR A 615 1.25 13.86 -20.87
C THR A 615 1.30 13.14 -19.54
N GLY A 616 0.27 13.33 -18.73
CA GLY A 616 0.03 12.61 -17.49
C GLY A 616 -1.22 11.74 -17.59
N TYR A 617 -1.33 10.77 -16.69
CA TYR A 617 -2.51 9.93 -16.53
C TYR A 617 -2.88 9.84 -15.06
N GLU A 618 -4.17 9.98 -14.76
CA GLU A 618 -4.73 9.86 -13.42
C GLU A 618 -6.11 9.19 -13.46
N ILE A 619 -6.46 8.49 -12.38
CA ILE A 619 -7.73 7.78 -12.23
C ILE A 619 -8.42 8.32 -11.00
N SER A 620 -9.52 9.05 -11.18
CA SER A 620 -10.24 9.68 -10.07
C SER A 620 -11.50 8.90 -9.70
N PHE A 621 -11.38 7.87 -8.85
CA PHE A 621 -12.55 7.10 -8.38
C PHE A 621 -13.61 7.98 -7.72
N ASN A 622 -13.19 8.90 -6.83
CA ASN A 622 -14.12 9.81 -6.15
C ASN A 622 -14.86 10.73 -7.13
N ARG A 623 -14.24 11.18 -8.22
CA ARG A 623 -14.95 11.99 -9.23
C ARG A 623 -16.13 11.25 -9.85
N TYR A 624 -16.06 9.92 -9.95
CA TYR A 624 -17.05 9.12 -10.67
C TYR A 624 -18.10 8.47 -9.77
N PHE A 625 -17.75 8.13 -8.53
CA PHE A 625 -18.63 7.41 -7.60
C PHE A 625 -19.08 8.23 -6.38
N TYR A 626 -18.50 9.41 -6.14
CA TYR A 626 -18.91 10.24 -5.01
C TYR A 626 -20.38 10.68 -5.14
N LYS A 627 -21.21 10.15 -4.25
CA LYS A 627 -22.56 10.65 -3.99
C LYS A 627 -22.48 11.52 -2.73
N PRO A 628 -22.84 12.82 -2.78
CA PRO A 628 -22.94 13.63 -1.57
C PRO A 628 -23.88 12.92 -0.59
N ALA A 629 -23.41 12.63 0.62
CA ALA A 629 -24.27 12.04 1.64
C ALA A 629 -25.41 13.03 1.94
N PRO A 630 -26.69 12.67 1.71
CA PRO A 630 -27.78 13.51 2.16
C PRO A 630 -27.67 13.65 3.68
N LEU A 631 -27.82 14.88 4.18
CA LEU A 631 -27.84 15.13 5.62
C LEU A 631 -28.94 14.26 6.23
N ARG A 632 -28.56 13.38 7.16
CA ARG A 632 -29.51 12.55 7.92
C ARG A 632 -30.53 13.46 8.57
N SER A 633 -31.79 13.05 8.56
CA SER A 633 -32.82 13.81 9.28
C SER A 633 -32.59 13.70 10.78
N LEU A 634 -32.97 14.75 11.53
CA LEU A 634 -32.91 14.73 13.00
C LEU A 634 -33.71 13.56 13.59
N ASP A 635 -34.79 13.15 12.91
CA ASP A 635 -35.64 12.04 13.33
C ASP A 635 -34.96 10.67 13.18
N GLU A 636 -34.17 10.45 12.12
CA GLU A 636 -33.36 9.23 11.94
C GLU A 636 -32.20 9.16 12.94
N ILE A 637 -31.55 10.30 13.23
CA ILE A 637 -30.50 10.37 14.26
C ILE A 637 -31.11 10.02 15.63
N ARG A 638 -32.29 10.56 15.92
CA ARG A 638 -33.02 10.29 17.17
C ARG A 638 -33.45 8.82 17.28
N ALA A 639 -33.93 8.22 16.18
CA ALA A 639 -34.33 6.82 16.16
C ALA A 639 -33.15 5.87 16.43
N ASP A 640 -31.98 6.13 15.83
CA ASP A 640 -30.76 5.35 16.09
C ASP A 640 -30.27 5.51 17.53
N ILE A 641 -30.30 6.74 18.09
CA ILE A 641 -29.94 6.97 19.49
C ILE A 641 -30.85 6.17 20.41
N LEU A 642 -32.16 6.15 20.14
CA LEU A 642 -33.13 5.38 20.92
C LEU A 642 -32.93 3.87 20.76
N ALA A 643 -32.57 3.39 19.56
CA ALA A 643 -32.25 1.99 19.32
C ALA A 643 -30.98 1.56 20.05
N LEU A 644 -29.91 2.37 20.00
CA LEU A 644 -28.66 2.14 20.73
C LEU A 644 -28.85 2.20 22.25
N GLN A 645 -29.72 3.10 22.74
CA GLN A 645 -30.11 3.13 24.16
C GLN A 645 -30.86 1.87 24.56
N SER A 646 -31.80 1.38 23.74
CA SER A 646 -32.51 0.13 23.99
C SER A 646 -31.58 -1.09 23.99
N ASP A 647 -30.61 -1.13 23.07
CA ASP A 647 -29.60 -2.20 23.00
C ASP A 647 -28.66 -2.17 24.21
N ALA A 648 -28.24 -0.98 24.64
CA ALA A 648 -27.43 -0.77 25.84
C ALA A 648 -28.20 -1.12 27.13
N ASP A 649 -29.48 -0.76 27.22
CA ASP A 649 -30.35 -1.09 28.35
C ASP A 649 -30.61 -2.61 28.46
N SER A 650 -30.63 -3.34 27.33
CA SER A 650 -30.75 -4.81 27.33
C SER A 650 -29.51 -5.54 27.86
N LEU A 651 -28.36 -4.87 27.85
CA LEU A 651 -27.06 -5.38 28.31
C LEU A 651 -26.73 -5.02 29.78
N LEU A 652 -27.64 -4.32 30.47
CA LEU A 652 -27.44 -3.82 31.84
C LEU A 652 -28.22 -4.61 32.90
N PRO A 653 -27.79 -5.83 33.24
CA PRO A 653 -27.94 -6.28 34.61
C PRO A 653 -26.60 -6.82 35.14
N ASP A 654 -25.59 -5.95 35.32
CA ASP A 654 -24.45 -6.30 36.21
C ASP A 654 -23.58 -5.16 36.76
N PHE A 655 -23.88 -3.87 36.54
CA PHE A 655 -23.10 -2.79 37.17
C PHE A 655 -23.98 -1.64 37.66
N ILE A 656 -24.44 -1.74 38.92
CA ILE A 656 -24.96 -0.61 39.68
C ILE A 656 -23.82 -0.06 40.55
N LEU A 657 -23.50 1.24 40.37
CA LEU A 657 -23.27 2.28 41.38
C LEU A 657 -22.26 3.31 40.86
N ARG A 658 -22.75 4.43 40.29
CA ARG A 658 -22.14 5.77 40.40
C ARG A 658 -23.14 6.84 39.96
N GLU A 659 -23.14 7.95 40.69
CA GLU A 659 -24.01 9.13 40.55
C GLU A 659 -23.89 9.81 39.17
N PRO A 660 -24.90 10.60 38.73
CA PRO A 660 -24.94 11.12 37.37
C PRO A 660 -23.95 12.28 37.20
N GLU A 661 -22.92 12.08 36.37
CA GLU A 661 -22.12 13.19 35.84
C GLU A 661 -22.92 13.97 34.81
N ALA A 662 -22.80 15.30 34.88
CA ALA A 662 -23.46 16.26 34.02
C ALA A 662 -23.20 15.99 32.52
N GLU A 663 -24.22 16.27 31.70
CA GLU A 663 -24.15 16.22 30.24
C GLU A 663 -22.87 16.88 29.70
N TYR A 664 -22.00 16.07 29.08
CA TYR A 664 -20.82 16.55 28.36
C TYR A 664 -21.27 17.29 27.08
N VAL A 665 -21.35 18.61 27.16
CA VAL A 665 -21.26 19.44 25.95
C VAL A 665 -19.81 19.39 25.47
N ALA A 666 -19.57 18.80 24.29
CA ALA A 666 -18.24 18.74 23.71
C ALA A 666 -17.69 20.17 23.52
N LYS A 667 -16.51 20.43 24.09
CA LYS A 667 -15.82 21.72 23.95
C LYS A 667 -15.23 21.83 22.55
N PRO A 668 -15.34 22.99 21.87
CA PRO A 668 -14.71 23.19 20.57
C PRO A 668 -13.21 22.92 20.62
N ARG A 669 -12.71 22.12 19.68
CA ARG A 669 -11.30 21.81 19.44
C ARG A 669 -10.76 22.81 18.43
N ILE A 670 -9.91 23.74 18.89
CA ILE A 670 -9.38 24.82 18.06
C ILE A 670 -7.88 24.62 17.91
N TYR A 671 -7.43 24.40 16.68
CA TYR A 671 -6.01 24.33 16.36
C TYR A 671 -5.43 25.74 16.22
N VAL A 672 -4.23 25.97 16.76
CA VAL A 672 -3.49 27.22 16.58
C VAL A 672 -2.08 26.97 16.04
N ASP A 673 -1.67 27.82 15.10
CA ASP A 673 -0.27 27.96 14.71
C ASP A 673 0.44 28.97 15.64
N THR A 674 1.76 29.15 15.45
CA THR A 674 2.54 30.09 16.28
C THR A 674 2.13 31.55 16.06
N SER A 675 1.54 31.88 14.90
CA SER A 675 1.12 33.25 14.58
C SER A 675 0.04 33.79 15.52
N VAL A 676 -0.90 32.93 15.96
CA VAL A 676 -1.95 33.31 16.91
C VAL A 676 -1.37 33.64 18.28
N ILE A 677 -0.36 32.87 18.71
CA ILE A 677 0.34 33.03 19.99
C ILE A 677 1.16 34.32 20.00
N GLY A 678 1.91 34.58 18.91
CA GLY A 678 2.62 35.84 18.72
C GLY A 678 1.68 37.04 18.65
N GLY A 679 0.49 36.84 18.06
CA GLY A 679 -0.56 37.85 17.95
C GLY A 679 -1.01 38.44 19.29
N CYS A 680 -0.92 37.71 20.41
CA CYS A 680 -1.20 38.24 21.76
C CYS A 680 -0.34 39.46 22.14
N HIS A 681 0.79 39.65 21.45
CA HIS A 681 1.76 40.71 21.72
C HIS A 681 1.92 41.71 20.55
N ASP A 682 1.21 41.48 19.44
CA ASP A 682 1.22 42.37 18.28
C ASP A 682 0.06 43.36 18.35
N SER A 683 0.32 44.67 18.31
CA SER A 683 -0.73 45.69 18.45
C SER A 683 -1.88 45.59 17.44
N GLU A 684 -1.64 45.02 16.25
CA GLU A 684 -2.66 44.83 15.22
C GLU A 684 -3.57 43.62 15.52
N PHE A 685 -3.02 42.56 16.12
CA PHE A 685 -3.70 41.26 16.29
C PHE A 685 -4.08 40.94 17.74
N ARG A 686 -3.64 41.76 18.69
CA ARG A 686 -3.68 41.54 20.14
C ARG A 686 -5.07 41.22 20.67
N ASP A 687 -6.05 42.05 20.37
CA ASP A 687 -7.34 41.96 21.04
C ASP A 687 -8.09 40.66 20.72
N ALA A 688 -8.05 40.22 19.46
CA ALA A 688 -8.69 38.98 19.02
C ALA A 688 -7.90 37.73 19.46
N SER A 689 -6.56 37.77 19.41
CA SER A 689 -5.72 36.68 19.94
C SER A 689 -5.91 36.51 21.46
N LEU A 690 -5.94 37.59 22.24
CA LEU A 690 -6.16 37.53 23.69
C LEU A 690 -7.55 37.02 24.05
N GLN A 691 -8.59 37.40 23.28
CA GLN A 691 -9.95 36.87 23.49
C GLN A 691 -10.03 35.36 23.21
N LEU A 692 -9.32 34.86 22.20
CA LEU A 692 -9.24 33.43 21.94
C LEU A 692 -8.44 32.70 23.03
N PHE A 693 -7.35 33.30 23.53
CA PHE A 693 -6.58 32.75 24.65
C PHE A 693 -7.38 32.69 25.96
N ASP A 694 -8.27 33.66 26.22
CA ASP A 694 -9.23 33.62 27.33
C ASP A 694 -10.10 32.36 27.30
N TRP A 695 -10.48 31.88 26.10
CA TRP A 695 -11.26 30.66 25.95
C TRP A 695 -10.48 29.43 26.39
N PHE A 696 -9.18 29.36 26.11
CA PHE A 696 -8.33 28.24 26.52
C PHE A 696 -8.03 28.29 28.02
N LEU A 697 -7.71 29.47 28.56
CA LEU A 697 -7.43 29.69 29.98
C LEU A 697 -8.62 29.30 30.87
N HIS A 698 -9.84 29.64 30.45
CA HIS A 698 -11.06 29.34 31.18
C HIS A 698 -11.75 28.03 30.74
N GLY A 699 -11.09 27.25 29.87
CA GLY A 699 -11.58 25.95 29.42
C GLY A 699 -12.91 26.00 28.65
N LYS A 700 -13.22 27.11 27.98
CA LYS A 700 -14.35 27.27 27.04
C LYS A 700 -14.09 26.55 25.71
N ALA A 701 -12.82 26.39 25.32
CA ALA A 701 -12.38 25.63 24.17
C ALA A 701 -11.12 24.82 24.53
N LYS A 702 -10.82 23.77 23.74
CA LYS A 702 -9.59 22.99 23.86
C LYS A 702 -8.58 23.45 22.81
N LEU A 703 -7.41 23.87 23.25
CA LEU A 703 -6.28 24.26 22.41
C LEU A 703 -5.64 23.03 21.79
N ILE A 704 -5.66 22.91 20.47
CA ILE A 704 -4.91 21.90 19.75
C ILE A 704 -3.66 22.56 19.18
N TYR A 705 -2.49 21.95 19.38
CA TYR A 705 -1.21 22.44 18.87
C TYR A 705 -0.34 21.25 18.46
N SER A 706 0.73 21.46 17.69
CA SER A 706 1.58 20.35 17.23
C SER A 706 3.05 20.51 17.57
N GLU A 707 3.84 19.47 17.27
CA GLU A 707 5.31 19.52 17.29
C GLU A 707 5.87 20.63 16.40
N VAL A 708 5.18 20.97 15.30
CA VAL A 708 5.54 22.11 14.44
C VAL A 708 5.39 23.41 15.24
N THR A 709 4.26 23.62 15.93
CA THR A 709 4.04 24.77 16.83
C THR A 709 5.10 24.82 17.93
N VAL A 710 5.45 23.68 18.54
CA VAL A 710 6.49 23.62 19.58
C VAL A 710 7.87 23.99 19.03
N SER A 711 8.22 23.48 17.84
CA SER A 711 9.48 23.79 17.15
C SER A 711 9.57 25.28 16.81
N GLU A 712 8.50 25.88 16.30
CA GLU A 712 8.43 27.31 16.00
C GLU A 712 8.55 28.16 17.28
N LEU A 713 7.86 27.79 18.36
CA LEU A 713 7.95 28.45 19.66
C LEU A 713 9.34 28.37 20.30
N SER A 714 10.12 27.31 20.00
CA SER A 714 11.49 27.18 20.53
C SER A 714 12.40 28.35 20.13
N ASN A 715 12.10 29.00 18.99
CA ASN A 715 12.82 30.16 18.48
C ASN A 715 12.11 31.50 18.77
N ALA A 716 10.95 31.47 19.43
CA ALA A 716 10.17 32.66 19.77
C ALA A 716 10.72 33.38 21.03
N PRO A 717 10.47 34.70 21.18
CA PRO A 717 10.81 35.44 22.39
C PRO A 717 10.17 34.86 23.66
N ASP A 718 10.83 35.05 24.82
CA ASP A 718 10.39 34.49 26.11
C ASP A 718 8.93 34.83 26.43
N PHE A 719 8.52 36.07 26.22
CA PHE A 719 7.16 36.53 26.50
C PHE A 719 6.08 35.82 25.66
N VAL A 720 6.41 35.32 24.46
CA VAL A 720 5.48 34.53 23.62
C VAL A 720 5.36 33.11 24.17
N ARG A 721 6.46 32.52 24.61
CA ARG A 721 6.49 31.19 25.24
C ARG A 721 5.75 31.18 26.57
N GLU A 722 5.90 32.24 27.37
CA GLU A 722 5.20 32.40 28.65
C GLU A 722 3.68 32.43 28.45
N THR A 723 3.17 33.17 27.45
CA THR A 723 1.73 33.21 27.13
C THR A 723 1.16 31.83 26.77
N PHE A 724 1.92 31.00 26.07
CA PHE A 724 1.51 29.61 25.78
C PHE A 724 1.56 28.73 27.04
N ALA A 725 2.56 28.92 27.90
CA ALA A 725 2.74 28.15 29.13
C ALA A 725 1.65 28.41 30.18
N GLU A 726 1.01 29.58 30.15
CA GLU A 726 -0.12 29.92 31.03
C GLU A 726 -1.37 29.06 30.79
N ILE A 727 -1.49 28.39 29.64
CA ILE A 727 -2.65 27.53 29.33
C ILE A 727 -2.58 26.22 30.15
N PRO A 728 -3.63 25.89 30.94
CA PRO A 728 -3.69 24.67 31.73
C PRO A 728 -3.52 23.41 30.87
N ASP A 729 -2.80 22.39 31.39
CA ASP A 729 -2.56 21.14 30.65
C ASP A 729 -3.87 20.42 30.26
N GLY A 730 -4.90 20.50 31.10
CA GLY A 730 -6.23 19.95 30.78
C GLY A 730 -6.99 20.69 29.66
N SER A 731 -6.53 21.89 29.28
CA SER A 731 -7.11 22.72 28.22
C SER A 731 -6.31 22.66 26.92
N LYS A 732 -5.20 21.92 26.85
CA LYS A 732 -4.38 21.77 25.64
C LYS A 732 -4.13 20.32 25.24
N GLU A 733 -3.92 20.08 23.96
CA GLU A 733 -3.67 18.76 23.39
C GLU A 733 -2.59 18.88 22.30
N LEU A 734 -1.51 18.12 22.47
CA LEU A 734 -0.43 18.02 21.50
C LEU A 734 -0.76 16.97 20.45
N VAL A 735 -0.65 17.35 19.18
CA VAL A 735 -0.74 16.47 18.01
C VAL A 735 0.67 16.22 17.48
N LEU A 736 1.05 14.94 17.39
CA LEU A 736 2.37 14.53 16.91
C LEU A 736 2.40 14.45 15.39
N MET A 737 3.59 14.66 14.81
CA MET A 737 3.77 14.46 13.38
C MET A 737 3.63 12.97 13.05
N THR A 738 2.86 12.66 12.02
CA THR A 738 2.67 11.30 11.51
C THR A 738 3.04 11.23 10.04
N GLU A 739 3.34 10.04 9.54
CA GLU A 739 3.62 9.84 8.13
C GLU A 739 2.42 10.25 7.25
N GLU A 740 1.20 10.00 7.72
CA GLU A 740 -0.04 10.43 7.06
C GLU A 740 -0.16 11.97 6.99
N ALA A 741 0.24 12.68 8.05
CA ALA A 741 0.30 14.14 8.05
C ALA A 741 1.35 14.67 7.07
N ASP A 742 2.49 13.99 6.96
CA ASP A 742 3.56 14.34 6.04
C ASP A 742 3.13 14.17 4.58
N GLN A 743 2.49 13.05 4.27
CA GLN A 743 1.94 12.74 2.95
C GLN A 743 0.83 13.72 2.55
N LEU A 744 -0.04 14.10 3.49
CA LEU A 744 -1.10 15.07 3.24
C LEU A 744 -0.53 16.49 3.02
N ALA A 745 0.49 16.88 3.79
CA ALA A 745 1.22 18.13 3.57
C ALA A 745 1.88 18.17 2.17
N ASP A 746 2.50 17.06 1.75
CA ASP A 746 3.04 16.89 0.40
C ASP A 746 1.97 16.98 -0.68
N ALA A 747 0.76 16.45 -0.43
CA ALA A 747 -0.36 16.54 -1.35
C ALA A 747 -0.83 17.98 -1.55
N TYR A 748 -0.89 18.80 -0.49
CA TYR A 748 -1.19 20.23 -0.62
C TYR A 748 -0.14 20.98 -1.46
N ILE A 749 1.13 20.60 -1.32
CA ILE A 749 2.22 21.23 -2.08
C ILE A 749 2.18 20.78 -3.54
N SER A 750 2.00 19.48 -3.77
CA SER A 750 2.01 18.87 -5.11
C SER A 750 0.81 19.30 -5.97
N SER A 751 -0.34 19.58 -5.35
CA SER A 751 -1.53 20.12 -6.01
C SER A 751 -1.44 21.61 -6.34
N GLY A 752 -0.38 22.30 -5.89
CA GLY A 752 -0.24 23.76 -6.04
C GLY A 752 -1.05 24.58 -5.04
N ALA A 753 -1.71 23.94 -4.06
CA ALA A 753 -2.45 24.66 -3.01
C ALA A 753 -1.51 25.48 -2.11
N LEU A 754 -0.28 24.99 -1.89
CA LEU A 754 0.84 25.73 -1.27
C LEU A 754 2.12 25.57 -2.10
N GLY A 755 2.96 26.60 -2.12
CA GLY A 755 4.31 26.46 -2.65
C GLY A 755 5.23 25.71 -1.67
N THR A 756 6.27 25.04 -2.19
CA THR A 756 7.26 24.27 -1.40
C THR A 756 7.94 25.06 -0.28
N ALA A 757 8.05 26.39 -0.42
CA ALA A 757 8.59 27.28 0.60
C ALA A 757 7.71 27.38 1.87
N ASN A 758 6.45 26.92 1.81
CA ASN A 758 5.47 27.00 2.90
C ASN A 758 5.15 25.62 3.49
N ARG A 759 6.19 24.78 3.66
CA ARG A 759 6.05 23.42 4.18
C ARG A 759 5.44 23.39 5.58
N ALA A 760 5.89 24.26 6.49
CA ALA A 760 5.33 24.35 7.84
C ALA A 760 3.82 24.67 7.83
N ASP A 761 3.39 25.59 6.96
CA ASP A 761 1.95 25.90 6.79
C ASP A 761 1.17 24.67 6.31
N ALA A 762 1.75 23.88 5.37
CA ALA A 762 1.14 22.65 4.88
C ALA A 762 1.01 21.59 5.98
N GLU A 763 2.04 21.45 6.83
CA GLU A 763 2.05 20.53 7.97
C GLU A 763 1.02 20.94 9.03
N HIS A 764 0.90 22.24 9.35
CA HIS A 764 -0.15 22.73 10.26
C HIS A 764 -1.56 22.37 9.77
N ILE A 765 -1.84 22.58 8.48
CA ILE A 765 -3.15 22.24 7.90
C ILE A 765 -3.38 20.72 7.91
N ALA A 766 -2.35 19.93 7.59
CA ALA A 766 -2.45 18.47 7.56
C ALA A 766 -2.71 17.91 8.96
N LEU A 767 -1.96 18.36 9.97
CA LEU A 767 -2.12 17.94 11.35
C LEU A 767 -3.47 18.33 11.92
N ALA A 768 -3.94 19.55 11.63
CA ALA A 768 -5.26 19.97 12.07
C ALA A 768 -6.39 19.16 11.39
N THR A 769 -6.22 18.84 10.10
CA THR A 769 -7.17 18.01 9.36
C THR A 769 -7.26 16.60 9.95
N LEU A 770 -6.12 15.96 10.20
CA LEU A 770 -6.06 14.60 10.75
C LEU A 770 -6.50 14.54 12.22
N ALA A 771 -6.22 15.58 12.99
CA ALA A 771 -6.68 15.72 14.37
C ALA A 771 -8.19 16.03 14.50
N LYS A 772 -8.90 16.16 13.36
CA LYS A 772 -10.34 16.44 13.27
C LYS A 772 -10.75 17.61 14.16
N VAL A 773 -10.01 18.71 14.05
CA VAL A 773 -10.34 19.93 14.80
C VAL A 773 -11.56 20.60 14.19
N ASP A 774 -12.31 21.34 15.01
CA ASP A 774 -13.49 22.07 14.53
C ASP A 774 -13.06 23.27 13.68
N ILE A 775 -11.99 23.97 14.12
CA ILE A 775 -11.46 25.17 13.45
C ILE A 775 -9.93 25.18 13.59
N LEU A 776 -9.22 25.45 12.50
CA LEU A 776 -7.85 25.92 12.53
C LEU A 776 -7.84 27.45 12.51
N THR A 777 -7.13 28.06 13.45
CA THR A 777 -7.02 29.51 13.58
C THR A 777 -5.59 29.95 13.29
N SER A 778 -5.44 30.97 12.42
CA SER A 778 -4.15 31.53 12.02
C SER A 778 -4.27 33.01 11.62
N TRP A 779 -3.19 33.78 11.75
CA TRP A 779 -3.05 35.12 11.16
C TRP A 779 -2.29 35.11 9.82
N ASN A 780 -1.93 33.94 9.30
CA ASN A 780 -1.25 33.81 8.00
C ASN A 780 -2.25 33.99 6.83
N PHE A 781 -2.61 35.24 6.54
CA PHE A 781 -3.57 35.63 5.49
C PHE A 781 -3.14 35.24 4.07
N LYS A 782 -1.84 35.20 3.81
CA LYS A 782 -1.30 34.90 2.48
C LYS A 782 -1.32 33.41 2.18
N HIS A 783 -1.10 32.56 3.18
CA HIS A 783 -0.89 31.14 2.96
C HIS A 783 -1.94 30.23 3.56
N MET A 784 -2.50 30.53 4.74
CA MET A 784 -3.50 29.64 5.36
C MET A 784 -4.92 30.20 5.24
N VAL A 785 -5.12 31.50 5.49
CA VAL A 785 -6.46 32.13 5.59
C VAL A 785 -6.87 32.84 4.30
N SER A 786 -6.72 32.17 3.15
CA SER A 786 -7.14 32.70 1.85
C SER A 786 -8.30 31.87 1.30
N GLY A 787 -9.44 32.50 0.98
CA GLY A 787 -10.64 31.79 0.52
C GLY A 787 -10.45 30.92 -0.73
N ARG A 788 -9.55 31.32 -1.65
CA ARG A 788 -9.16 30.48 -2.80
C ARG A 788 -8.36 29.26 -2.36
N ARG A 789 -7.43 29.46 -1.42
CA ARG A 789 -6.53 28.42 -0.93
C ARG A 789 -7.22 27.43 0.00
N ILE A 790 -8.10 27.89 0.88
CA ILE A 790 -8.97 27.04 1.72
C ILE A 790 -9.77 26.06 0.84
N LYS A 791 -10.32 26.55 -0.29
CA LYS A 791 -10.99 25.68 -1.27
C LYS A 791 -10.04 24.65 -1.89
N ALA A 792 -8.79 25.03 -2.18
CA ALA A 792 -7.77 24.13 -2.70
C ALA A 792 -7.36 23.07 -1.67
N TYR A 793 -7.12 23.43 -0.41
CA TYR A 793 -6.83 22.46 0.67
C TYR A 793 -8.00 21.51 0.88
N ASN A 794 -9.23 22.02 0.96
CA ASN A 794 -10.42 21.19 1.12
C ASN A 794 -10.73 20.34 -0.13
N GLN A 795 -10.29 20.77 -1.31
CA GLN A 795 -10.32 19.92 -2.50
C GLN A 795 -9.35 18.74 -2.36
N VAL A 796 -8.10 19.00 -1.92
CA VAL A 796 -7.13 17.94 -1.62
C VAL A 796 -7.64 17.03 -0.51
N ASN A 797 -8.23 17.56 0.57
CA ASN A 797 -8.82 16.76 1.65
C ASN A 797 -9.89 15.82 1.14
N ARG A 798 -10.82 16.32 0.32
CA ARG A 798 -11.85 15.48 -0.29
C ARG A 798 -11.26 14.42 -1.22
N GLN A 799 -10.23 14.75 -1.99
CA GLN A 799 -9.54 13.79 -2.86
C GLN A 799 -8.83 12.69 -2.05
N SER A 800 -8.27 13.05 -0.89
CA SER A 800 -7.54 12.16 0.01
C SER A 800 -8.43 11.46 1.06
N GLY A 801 -9.75 11.65 1.04
CA GLY A 801 -10.69 10.99 1.96
C GLY A 801 -10.80 11.63 3.36
N PHE A 802 -10.29 12.85 3.53
CA PHE A 802 -10.35 13.60 4.79
C PHE A 802 -11.52 14.58 4.84
N THR A 803 -11.94 14.92 6.06
CA THR A 803 -12.97 15.94 6.30
C THR A 803 -12.49 17.33 5.91
N GLU A 804 -13.41 18.19 5.46
CA GLU A 804 -13.09 19.60 5.23
C GLU A 804 -12.72 20.28 6.54
N ILE A 805 -11.74 21.18 6.49
CA ILE A 805 -11.29 21.97 7.62
C ILE A 805 -11.76 23.41 7.48
N ALA A 806 -12.31 23.97 8.56
CA ALA A 806 -12.59 25.38 8.67
C ALA A 806 -11.31 26.12 9.09
N ILE A 807 -10.87 27.08 8.27
CA ILE A 807 -9.71 27.92 8.57
C ILE A 807 -10.17 29.37 8.72
N LYS A 808 -9.93 29.96 9.90
CA LYS A 808 -10.40 31.30 10.26
C LYS A 808 -9.30 32.14 10.92
N THR A 809 -9.49 33.46 10.96
CA THR A 809 -8.72 34.34 11.85
C THR A 809 -9.25 34.23 13.29
N PRO A 810 -8.46 34.58 14.33
CA PRO A 810 -8.97 34.65 15.69
C PRO A 810 -10.22 35.52 15.85
N GLU A 811 -10.29 36.64 15.13
CA GLU A 811 -11.48 37.51 15.13
C GLU A 811 -12.73 36.78 14.61
N ALA A 812 -12.62 36.08 13.49
CA ALA A 812 -13.72 35.29 12.93
C ALA A 812 -14.04 34.05 13.78
N THR A 813 -13.06 33.48 14.49
CA THR A 813 -13.27 32.35 15.41
C THR A 813 -14.05 32.77 16.65
N VAL A 814 -13.73 33.94 17.23
CA VAL A 814 -14.36 34.44 18.46
C VAL A 814 -15.74 35.04 18.21
N HIS A 815 -15.97 35.67 17.05
CA HIS A 815 -17.21 36.40 16.76
C HIS A 815 -18.23 35.65 15.88
N GLY A 816 -17.86 34.52 15.26
CA GLY A 816 -18.76 33.64 14.50
C GLY A 816 -18.61 33.77 12.99
#